data_AF-A0A940WKM6-F1
#
_entry.id   AF-A0A940WKM6-F1
#
_cell.length_a   1.000
_cell.length_b   1.000
_cell.length_c   1.000
_cell.angle_alpha   90.00
_cell.angle_beta   90.00
_cell.angle_gamma   90.00
#
_symmetry.space_group_name_H-M   'P 1'
#
loop_
_entity.id
_entity.type
_entity.pdbx_description
1 polymer ?
#
loop_
_entity_poly.entity_id
_entity_poly.type
_entity_poly.pdbx_seq_one_letter_code
_entity_poly.pdbx_strand_id
1 'polypeptide(L)'
;MNDTWAGGHFHELVADMARRRPDATAVVRRGESITYGALDEAANRLAQHLIRLGGGPGRRIGVCLERSIESVLAQLAVFKTGGAAVLLDPEYPRQRLRFMLTDAGAAAVVTRDDLRDHVEGCCPIVEVGDPAWRSAPAEDPGVPVADETVCHIAYTSGSTGTPKAVLLRHGPMRNTVNVLREQCGIDEETRGSWLCSPGFGLVEVDPFPILAAGGTVLIPEPDVAQSAAQLRDWLVEERITQSLVLTAMAERIWNLDWPDGTALRVMRIAGERVRTWPRDGLPYRVLNVYGSAEANVVATCDLTEMAAGVPAERRGEVLPPVGRPVANVRMYVLDEKMAEVPPGVTGELYISGASLSQGYLNRPDVNGAKFLPNPLPGDPYPVLYRSGDFAQMWADGTVEIIGRTDDQVKIRGYLVHLGEVESVLAAQPGVMQCAVLAREDIPGERRLVGYVEPTPGGTVAVFALRRAMSERLPAHMVPAAFVVGDLPTTVNGKIDRAKLPPPSRERPDLGVPFVAPRTELEQVLAVIWADVLDLDEIGVDDSFFELGGDSLRATRLLAGMRAELDAGLDTGIGMADLLKAPTVAGIAALCGERASAPEAVPPALTPDPASRFEPFPPTDGQRAQFAAPGGHDHLEWHRDWLDVDAFREAWAALRTRHDALRTVRHDDDSLVVLPPEGVAGDVVVRDLRDLRPEEAERSAAALRERWTATPVPTPGAPLHELTVVLLPGDAVRVLLSVHRAVADARSVHHVLLPELSELYEDPDAAPAALPRLEVTFRDCAGHVQPGRTVQGTAIPEAGDSGAREHRTHTGEAWQWTALATRAEQTGATPAATVLAAVAETVAAHEGFSLFANELGRPPVHPGVSGVVGDFSRRTRVLSEGDVPVVVTNLLAHRPVASGGAFAVEDRGVFGAPGAAVHLLVRETDGRLRLDWDLPDDPAARRLAADCEAAVARLSVSAQLVETGR
;
A
#
# COMPACT_ATOMS: atom_id res chain seq x y z
N MET A 1 13.18 -8.88 37.01
CA MET A 1 11.77 -9.29 36.84
C MET A 1 11.02 -8.77 38.06
N ASN A 2 10.58 -7.51 38.01
CA ASN A 2 9.94 -6.80 39.12
C ASN A 2 8.43 -7.07 39.06
N ASP A 3 7.81 -7.49 40.17
CA ASP A 3 6.36 -7.43 40.49
C ASP A 3 5.37 -7.31 39.31
N THR A 4 5.44 -8.19 38.32
CA THR A 4 4.78 -7.95 37.01
C THR A 4 3.25 -8.16 37.03
N TRP A 5 2.64 -8.47 38.18
CA TRP A 5 1.32 -9.09 38.22
C TRP A 5 0.57 -8.92 39.55
N ALA A 6 0.65 -7.76 40.21
CA ALA A 6 -0.07 -7.56 41.47
C ALA A 6 -1.61 -7.68 41.28
N GLY A 7 -2.28 -8.45 42.14
CA GLY A 7 -3.74 -8.64 42.17
C GLY A 7 -4.21 -10.07 41.87
N GLY A 8 -5.46 -10.38 42.24
CA GLY A 8 -6.10 -11.68 41.97
C GLY A 8 -6.58 -11.83 40.53
N HIS A 9 -6.96 -13.05 40.14
CA HIS A 9 -7.68 -13.29 38.88
C HIS A 9 -9.07 -12.65 38.91
N PHE A 10 -9.65 -12.41 37.74
CA PHE A 10 -10.95 -11.72 37.61
C PHE A 10 -12.03 -12.25 38.57
N HIS A 11 -12.25 -13.57 38.62
CA HIS A 11 -13.26 -14.17 39.48
C HIS A 11 -12.94 -14.04 40.97
N GLU A 12 -11.65 -14.01 41.35
CA GLU A 12 -11.21 -13.79 42.74
C GLU A 12 -11.44 -12.34 43.16
N LEU A 13 -11.23 -11.38 42.25
CA LEU A 13 -11.50 -9.95 42.49
C LEU A 13 -13.00 -9.71 42.71
N VAL A 14 -13.86 -10.35 41.91
CA VAL A 14 -15.31 -10.29 42.10
C VAL A 14 -15.73 -10.94 43.42
N ALA A 15 -15.16 -12.10 43.77
CA ALA A 15 -15.44 -12.77 45.04
C ALA A 15 -14.96 -11.92 46.26
N ASP A 16 -13.84 -11.21 46.12
CA ASP A 16 -13.38 -10.25 47.13
C ASP A 16 -14.35 -9.09 47.32
N MET A 17 -14.87 -8.57 46.21
CA MET A 17 -15.91 -7.54 46.21
C MET A 17 -17.19 -8.03 46.87
N ALA A 18 -17.62 -9.26 46.59
CA ALA A 18 -18.77 -9.88 47.24
C ALA A 18 -18.60 -10.02 48.76
N ARG A 19 -17.38 -10.27 49.25
CA ARG A 19 -17.09 -10.30 50.69
C ARG A 19 -17.06 -8.90 51.31
N ARG A 20 -16.47 -7.92 50.63
CA ARG A 20 -16.30 -6.56 51.16
C ARG A 20 -17.57 -5.70 51.07
N ARG A 21 -18.34 -5.85 49.99
CA ARG A 21 -19.54 -5.06 49.69
C ARG A 21 -20.66 -5.96 49.11
N PRO A 22 -21.18 -6.93 49.89
CA PRO A 22 -22.18 -7.90 49.40
C PRO A 22 -23.45 -7.25 48.85
N ASP A 23 -23.86 -6.11 49.42
CA ASP A 23 -25.08 -5.38 49.05
C ASP A 23 -24.87 -4.40 47.87
N ALA A 24 -23.65 -4.22 47.38
CA ALA A 24 -23.40 -3.34 46.24
C ALA A 24 -23.94 -3.95 44.95
N THR A 25 -24.54 -3.12 44.09
CA THR A 25 -25.09 -3.55 42.80
C THR A 25 -23.98 -3.89 41.80
N ALA A 26 -23.98 -5.11 41.29
CA ALA A 26 -23.00 -5.59 40.30
C ALA A 26 -23.49 -5.37 38.86
N VAL A 27 -24.70 -5.84 38.54
CA VAL A 27 -25.24 -5.80 37.16
C VAL A 27 -26.70 -5.35 37.19
N VAL A 28 -27.09 -4.53 36.21
CA VAL A 28 -28.46 -4.03 36.01
C VAL A 28 -28.89 -4.27 34.56
N ARG A 29 -30.11 -4.79 34.38
CA ARG A 29 -30.78 -4.92 33.07
C ARG A 29 -32.29 -4.79 33.25
N ARG A 30 -32.98 -3.98 32.43
CA ARG A 30 -34.45 -3.81 32.46
C ARG A 30 -35.04 -3.49 33.84
N GLY A 31 -34.31 -2.74 34.67
CA GLY A 31 -34.71 -2.43 36.05
C GLY A 31 -34.54 -3.58 37.05
N GLU A 32 -34.16 -4.78 36.60
CA GLU A 32 -33.69 -5.85 37.46
C GLU A 32 -32.21 -5.63 37.79
N SER A 33 -31.82 -6.03 38.99
CA SER A 33 -30.43 -5.91 39.43
C SER A 33 -30.01 -7.09 40.29
N ILE A 34 -28.72 -7.39 40.27
CA ILE A 34 -28.09 -8.36 41.16
C ILE A 34 -26.96 -7.69 41.93
N THR A 35 -26.84 -8.00 43.21
CA THR A 35 -25.72 -7.53 44.04
C THR A 35 -24.50 -8.43 43.89
N TYR A 36 -23.33 -7.95 44.29
CA TYR A 36 -22.10 -8.76 44.27
C TYR A 36 -22.24 -10.04 45.13
N GLY A 37 -22.86 -9.95 46.31
CA GLY A 37 -23.10 -11.10 47.19
C GLY A 37 -23.98 -12.16 46.52
N ALA A 38 -25.13 -11.74 45.97
CA ALA A 38 -26.05 -12.65 45.29
C ALA A 38 -25.44 -13.25 44.01
N LEU A 39 -24.66 -12.47 43.26
CA LEU A 39 -23.97 -12.92 42.05
C LEU A 39 -22.91 -13.98 42.38
N ASP A 40 -22.07 -13.74 43.39
CA ASP A 40 -21.02 -14.69 43.78
C ASP A 40 -21.61 -16.00 44.32
N GLU A 41 -22.62 -15.92 45.20
CA GLU A 41 -23.31 -17.11 45.71
C GLU A 41 -23.92 -17.95 44.58
N ALA A 42 -24.62 -17.31 43.63
CA ALA A 42 -25.18 -18.00 42.48
C ALA A 42 -24.08 -18.61 41.60
N ALA A 43 -22.97 -17.90 41.40
CA ALA A 43 -21.84 -18.38 40.61
C ALA A 43 -21.17 -19.59 41.26
N ASN A 44 -21.03 -19.59 42.59
CA ASN A 44 -20.49 -20.72 43.36
C ASN A 44 -21.39 -21.96 43.20
N ARG A 45 -22.71 -21.80 43.35
CA ARG A 45 -23.67 -22.92 43.18
C ARG A 45 -23.60 -23.52 41.79
N LEU A 46 -23.58 -22.66 40.76
CA LEU A 46 -23.46 -23.11 39.37
C LEU A 46 -22.10 -23.77 39.13
N ALA A 47 -21.00 -23.22 39.64
CA ALA A 47 -19.66 -23.81 39.53
C ALA A 47 -19.60 -25.21 40.15
N GLN A 48 -20.14 -25.39 41.34
CA GLN A 48 -20.24 -26.69 42.02
C GLN A 48 -21.04 -27.71 41.20
N HIS A 49 -22.12 -27.27 40.54
CA HIS A 49 -22.89 -28.12 39.65
C HIS A 49 -22.10 -28.49 38.39
N LEU A 50 -21.44 -27.53 37.75
CA LEU A 50 -20.60 -27.76 36.58
C LEU A 50 -19.44 -28.73 36.88
N ILE A 51 -18.82 -28.65 38.06
CA ILE A 51 -17.80 -29.60 38.51
C ILE A 51 -18.36 -31.03 38.57
N ARG A 52 -19.59 -31.22 39.08
CA ARG A 52 -20.25 -32.54 39.10
C ARG A 52 -20.55 -33.09 37.71
N LEU A 53 -20.71 -32.22 36.71
CA LEU A 53 -20.90 -32.58 35.31
C LEU A 53 -19.57 -32.79 34.55
N GLY A 54 -18.43 -32.78 35.24
CA GLY A 54 -17.12 -32.97 34.63
C GLY A 54 -16.46 -31.68 34.10
N GLY A 55 -16.89 -30.53 34.63
CA GLY A 55 -16.13 -29.27 34.59
C GLY A 55 -14.89 -29.33 35.49
N GLY A 56 -13.99 -28.36 35.34
CA GLY A 56 -12.71 -28.34 36.06
C GLY A 56 -11.56 -27.75 35.23
N PRO A 57 -10.33 -27.71 35.79
CA PRO A 57 -9.14 -27.29 35.07
C PRO A 57 -8.94 -28.03 33.74
N GLY A 58 -8.68 -27.27 32.67
CA GLY A 58 -8.51 -27.80 31.31
C GLY A 58 -9.80 -28.27 30.62
N ARG A 59 -10.96 -28.15 31.28
CA ARG A 59 -12.28 -28.42 30.69
C ARG A 59 -12.85 -27.14 30.09
N ARG A 60 -13.65 -27.29 29.05
CA ARG A 60 -14.24 -26.19 28.27
C ARG A 60 -15.74 -26.25 28.40
N ILE A 61 -16.38 -25.14 28.74
CA ILE A 61 -17.82 -25.06 28.97
C ILE A 61 -18.36 -23.96 28.07
N GLY A 62 -19.31 -24.28 27.20
CA GLY A 62 -19.98 -23.29 26.36
C GLY A 62 -20.84 -22.36 27.18
N VAL A 63 -20.84 -21.07 26.85
CA VAL A 63 -21.76 -20.08 27.39
C VAL A 63 -22.51 -19.45 26.22
N CYS A 64 -23.74 -19.93 25.98
CA CYS A 64 -24.60 -19.49 24.88
C CYS A 64 -25.77 -18.69 25.45
N LEU A 65 -25.49 -17.41 25.76
CA LEU A 65 -26.40 -16.47 26.40
C LEU A 65 -26.22 -15.08 25.78
N GLU A 66 -27.31 -14.34 25.65
CA GLU A 66 -27.28 -12.92 25.29
C GLU A 66 -26.66 -12.07 26.43
N ARG A 67 -26.46 -10.76 26.20
CA ARG A 67 -26.05 -9.83 27.26
C ARG A 67 -27.10 -9.83 28.38
N SER A 68 -26.77 -10.42 29.52
CA SER A 68 -27.66 -10.52 30.66
C SER A 68 -26.92 -10.80 31.97
N ILE A 69 -27.64 -10.73 33.10
CA ILE A 69 -27.12 -11.11 34.42
C ILE A 69 -26.66 -12.58 34.40
N GLU A 70 -27.45 -13.45 33.77
CA GLU A 70 -27.15 -14.88 33.63
C GLU A 70 -25.86 -15.13 32.85
N SER A 71 -25.53 -14.28 31.88
CA SER A 71 -24.29 -14.41 31.10
C SER A 71 -23.05 -14.09 31.93
N VAL A 72 -23.08 -13.04 32.77
CA VAL A 72 -22.00 -12.75 33.73
C VAL A 72 -21.88 -13.88 34.75
N LEU A 73 -23.01 -14.31 35.31
CA LEU A 73 -23.09 -15.42 36.25
C LEU A 73 -22.46 -16.71 35.70
N ALA A 74 -22.83 -17.09 34.47
CA ALA A 74 -22.32 -18.30 33.83
C ALA A 74 -20.80 -18.24 33.60
N GLN A 75 -20.28 -17.11 33.14
CA GLN A 75 -18.83 -16.93 32.94
C GLN A 75 -18.07 -17.01 34.26
N LEU A 76 -18.55 -16.33 35.31
CA LEU A 76 -17.95 -16.42 36.65
C LEU A 76 -17.96 -17.84 37.19
N ALA A 77 -19.07 -18.56 37.03
CA ALA A 77 -19.18 -19.95 37.46
C ALA A 77 -18.15 -20.84 36.76
N VAL A 78 -17.97 -20.68 35.44
CA VAL A 78 -16.97 -21.43 34.68
C VAL A 78 -15.55 -21.13 35.18
N PHE A 79 -15.20 -19.86 35.39
CA PHE A 79 -13.89 -19.49 35.93
C PHE A 79 -13.61 -20.08 37.30
N LYS A 80 -14.61 -20.10 38.19
CA LYS A 80 -14.53 -20.71 39.52
C LYS A 80 -14.33 -22.23 39.48
N THR A 81 -14.66 -22.89 38.36
CA THR A 81 -14.28 -24.31 38.15
C THR A 81 -12.81 -24.48 37.75
N GLY A 82 -12.08 -23.41 37.43
CA GLY A 82 -10.78 -23.44 36.75
C GLY A 82 -10.86 -23.82 35.27
N GLY A 83 -12.06 -23.96 34.72
CA GLY A 83 -12.31 -24.26 33.31
C GLY A 83 -12.32 -23.02 32.42
N ALA A 84 -12.40 -23.25 31.11
CA ALA A 84 -12.46 -22.21 30.10
C ALA A 84 -13.88 -22.01 29.55
N ALA A 85 -14.38 -20.78 29.54
CA ALA A 85 -15.65 -20.44 28.91
C ALA A 85 -15.47 -20.30 27.40
N VAL A 86 -16.25 -21.06 26.63
CA VAL A 86 -16.36 -20.92 25.17
C VAL A 86 -17.49 -19.95 24.87
N LEU A 87 -17.14 -18.76 24.38
CA LEU A 87 -18.07 -17.67 24.18
C LEU A 87 -18.92 -17.90 22.92
N LEU A 88 -20.25 -17.89 23.08
CA LEU A 88 -21.21 -18.20 22.02
C LEU A 88 -22.30 -17.13 21.99
N ASP A 89 -22.37 -16.37 20.89
CA ASP A 89 -23.47 -15.43 20.69
C ASP A 89 -24.68 -16.17 20.11
N PRO A 90 -25.84 -16.19 20.80
CA PRO A 90 -27.03 -16.87 20.29
C PRO A 90 -27.55 -16.31 18.96
N GLU A 91 -27.16 -15.10 18.55
CA GLU A 91 -27.50 -14.53 17.23
C GLU A 91 -26.76 -15.22 16.07
N TYR A 92 -25.71 -15.99 16.36
CA TYR A 92 -25.00 -16.73 15.32
C TYR A 92 -25.85 -17.87 14.74
N PRO A 93 -25.68 -18.20 13.43
CA PRO A 93 -26.37 -19.34 12.83
C PRO A 93 -26.13 -20.63 13.63
N ARG A 94 -27.18 -21.43 13.84
CA ARG A 94 -27.11 -22.69 14.62
C ARG A 94 -25.94 -23.59 14.21
N GLN A 95 -25.69 -23.72 12.91
CA GLN A 95 -24.57 -24.54 12.42
C GLN A 95 -23.20 -24.03 12.90
N ARG A 96 -23.01 -22.70 12.98
CA ARG A 96 -21.79 -22.08 13.51
C ARG A 96 -21.61 -22.37 15.00
N LEU A 97 -22.67 -22.24 15.78
CA LEU A 97 -22.66 -22.53 17.22
C LEU A 97 -22.29 -23.99 17.51
N ARG A 98 -22.93 -24.93 16.79
CA ARG A 98 -22.65 -26.37 16.89
C ARG A 98 -21.21 -26.70 16.50
N PHE A 99 -20.70 -26.09 15.43
CA PHE A 99 -19.31 -26.20 15.02
C PHE A 99 -18.36 -25.74 16.14
N MET A 100 -18.59 -24.55 16.71
CA MET A 100 -17.75 -23.99 17.78
C MET A 100 -17.73 -24.88 19.03
N LEU A 101 -18.88 -25.44 19.42
CA LEU A 101 -18.97 -26.37 20.56
C LEU A 101 -18.19 -27.68 20.29
N THR A 102 -18.29 -28.19 19.06
CA THR A 102 -17.65 -29.44 18.64
C THR A 102 -16.12 -29.27 18.54
N ASP A 103 -15.65 -28.23 17.85
CA ASP A 103 -14.22 -27.93 17.72
C ASP A 103 -13.59 -27.62 19.08
N ALA A 104 -14.31 -26.90 19.94
CA ALA A 104 -13.89 -26.66 21.31
C ALA A 104 -13.93 -27.90 22.19
N GLY A 105 -14.54 -29.02 21.76
CA GLY A 105 -14.73 -30.20 22.60
C GLY A 105 -15.37 -29.87 23.95
N ALA A 106 -16.45 -29.08 23.92
CA ALA A 106 -17.13 -28.59 25.11
C ALA A 106 -17.69 -29.74 25.96
N ALA A 107 -17.45 -29.69 27.28
CA ALA A 107 -17.91 -30.69 28.24
C ALA A 107 -19.40 -30.51 28.59
N ALA A 108 -19.88 -29.28 28.54
CA ALA A 108 -21.26 -28.87 28.74
C ALA A 108 -21.48 -27.49 28.10
N VAL A 109 -22.73 -27.08 27.97
CA VAL A 109 -23.12 -25.72 27.55
C VAL A 109 -24.16 -25.14 28.51
N VAL A 110 -23.88 -23.96 29.03
CA VAL A 110 -24.83 -23.16 29.81
C VAL A 110 -25.64 -22.30 28.85
N THR A 111 -26.96 -22.41 28.92
CA THR A 111 -27.88 -21.66 28.05
C THR A 111 -29.25 -21.47 28.74
N ARG A 112 -30.22 -20.90 28.03
CA ARG A 112 -31.63 -20.81 28.46
C ARG A 112 -32.50 -21.80 27.69
N ASP A 113 -33.67 -22.11 28.22
CA ASP A 113 -34.64 -23.02 27.60
C ASP A 113 -35.04 -22.55 26.18
N ASP A 114 -35.30 -21.26 25.99
CA ASP A 114 -35.64 -20.65 24.70
C ASP A 114 -34.50 -20.73 23.65
N LEU A 115 -33.27 -20.97 24.08
CA LEU A 115 -32.08 -21.08 23.23
C LEU A 115 -31.61 -22.53 23.03
N ARG A 116 -32.21 -23.51 23.73
CA ARG A 116 -31.82 -24.93 23.73
C ARG A 116 -31.59 -25.52 22.34
N ASP A 117 -32.51 -25.25 21.41
CA ASP A 117 -32.45 -25.74 20.02
C ASP A 117 -31.18 -25.32 19.26
N HIS A 118 -30.51 -24.24 19.68
CA HIS A 118 -29.30 -23.73 19.03
C HIS A 118 -28.09 -24.63 19.29
N VAL A 119 -28.10 -25.38 20.40
CA VAL A 119 -26.94 -26.12 20.92
C VAL A 119 -27.19 -27.62 21.14
N GLU A 120 -28.42 -28.08 20.94
CA GLU A 120 -28.84 -29.46 21.22
C GLU A 120 -28.01 -30.53 20.50
N GLY A 121 -27.68 -31.62 21.20
CA GLY A 121 -26.95 -32.76 20.62
C GLY A 121 -25.45 -32.56 20.43
N CYS A 122 -24.86 -31.46 20.94
CA CYS A 122 -23.41 -31.25 20.93
C CYS A 122 -22.74 -31.71 22.24
N CYS A 123 -23.34 -31.37 23.38
CA CYS A 123 -22.86 -31.70 24.73
C CYS A 123 -24.02 -31.58 25.74
N PRO A 124 -23.86 -32.03 27.00
CA PRO A 124 -24.84 -31.79 28.06
C PRO A 124 -25.24 -30.32 28.20
N ILE A 125 -26.54 -30.07 28.29
CA ILE A 125 -27.10 -28.71 28.43
C ILE A 125 -27.39 -28.45 29.90
N VAL A 126 -26.94 -27.28 30.38
CA VAL A 126 -27.26 -26.75 31.71
C VAL A 126 -28.10 -25.49 31.50
N GLU A 127 -29.38 -25.58 31.86
CA GLU A 127 -30.27 -24.43 31.79
C GLU A 127 -30.02 -23.51 32.98
N VAL A 128 -29.68 -22.24 32.72
CA VAL A 128 -29.40 -21.28 33.80
C VAL A 128 -30.63 -20.99 34.66
N GLY A 129 -31.84 -21.20 34.13
CA GLY A 129 -33.09 -21.11 34.89
C GLY A 129 -33.38 -22.33 35.78
N ASP A 130 -32.66 -23.45 35.62
CA ASP A 130 -33.00 -24.71 36.28
C ASP A 130 -32.80 -24.62 37.81
N PRO A 131 -33.83 -24.90 38.64
CA PRO A 131 -33.68 -24.95 40.09
C PRO A 131 -32.71 -26.05 40.58
N ALA A 132 -32.39 -27.06 39.78
CA ALA A 132 -31.56 -28.19 40.18
C ALA A 132 -30.18 -27.77 40.67
N TRP A 133 -29.51 -26.83 40.00
CA TRP A 133 -28.21 -26.34 40.44
C TRP A 133 -28.29 -25.35 41.61
N ARG A 134 -29.44 -24.69 41.83
CA ARG A 134 -29.64 -23.77 42.96
C ARG A 134 -29.58 -24.46 44.33
N SER A 135 -29.75 -25.79 44.36
CA SER A 135 -29.58 -26.61 45.57
C SER A 135 -28.12 -26.94 45.91
N ALA A 136 -27.17 -26.64 45.02
CA ALA A 136 -25.74 -26.87 45.25
C ALA A 136 -25.21 -25.98 46.39
N PRO A 137 -24.04 -26.32 47.01
CA PRO A 137 -23.38 -25.48 48.00
C PRO A 137 -23.09 -24.07 47.45
N ALA A 138 -23.20 -23.05 48.30
CA ALA A 138 -22.96 -21.64 47.93
C ALA A 138 -21.53 -21.17 48.20
N GLU A 139 -20.75 -22.00 48.88
CA GLU A 139 -19.34 -21.75 49.18
C GLU A 139 -18.52 -21.83 47.90
N ASP A 140 -17.50 -20.95 47.83
CA ASP A 140 -16.53 -20.97 46.74
C ASP A 140 -15.92 -22.38 46.61
N PRO A 141 -15.89 -22.97 45.40
CA PRO A 141 -15.31 -24.30 45.20
C PRO A 141 -13.80 -24.37 45.51
N GLY A 142 -13.11 -23.23 45.60
CA GLY A 142 -11.71 -23.16 46.05
C GLY A 142 -10.73 -23.88 45.11
N VAL A 143 -11.06 -23.96 43.82
CA VAL A 143 -10.20 -24.60 42.81
C VAL A 143 -8.99 -23.70 42.55
N PRO A 144 -7.75 -24.17 42.76
CA PRO A 144 -6.57 -23.37 42.45
C PRO A 144 -6.45 -23.10 40.94
N VAL A 145 -6.26 -21.84 40.59
CA VAL A 145 -6.08 -21.38 39.20
C VAL A 145 -4.68 -20.76 39.05
N ALA A 146 -4.00 -21.09 37.95
CA ALA A 146 -2.70 -20.51 37.60
C ALA A 146 -2.85 -19.53 36.43
N ASP A 147 -1.88 -18.64 36.26
CA ASP A 147 -1.90 -17.65 35.18
C ASP A 147 -1.88 -18.28 33.79
N GLU A 148 -1.29 -19.47 33.67
CA GLU A 148 -1.18 -20.25 32.43
C GLU A 148 -2.47 -20.96 32.05
N THR A 149 -3.44 -21.05 32.96
CA THR A 149 -4.73 -21.73 32.73
C THR A 149 -5.57 -20.89 31.76
N VAL A 150 -6.09 -21.55 30.72
CA VAL A 150 -7.03 -20.94 29.76
C VAL A 150 -8.36 -20.66 30.48
N CYS A 151 -8.80 -19.41 30.41
CA CYS A 151 -10.07 -18.96 30.98
C CYS A 151 -11.13 -18.70 29.90
N HIS A 152 -10.71 -18.26 28.72
CA HIS A 152 -11.61 -17.81 27.66
C HIS A 152 -11.23 -18.41 26.31
N ILE A 153 -12.25 -18.81 25.55
CA ILE A 153 -12.12 -19.22 24.16
C ILE A 153 -13.08 -18.39 23.31
N ALA A 154 -12.52 -17.48 22.53
CA ALA A 154 -13.25 -16.65 21.57
C ALA A 154 -12.93 -17.10 20.14
N TYR A 155 -13.94 -17.20 19.28
CA TYR A 155 -13.74 -17.51 17.87
C TYR A 155 -13.66 -16.25 17.02
N THR A 156 -12.71 -16.22 16.09
CA THR A 156 -12.58 -15.13 15.12
C THR A 156 -13.71 -15.13 14.07
N SER A 157 -13.93 -13.99 13.41
CA SER A 157 -15.07 -13.78 12.50
C SER A 157 -15.10 -14.70 11.27
N GLY A 158 -13.98 -15.34 10.89
CA GLY A 158 -13.90 -16.29 9.79
C GLY A 158 -13.82 -15.64 8.40
N SER A 159 -13.47 -14.34 8.29
CA SER A 159 -13.32 -13.66 7.00
C SER A 159 -12.29 -14.32 6.06
N THR A 160 -11.33 -15.07 6.61
CA THR A 160 -10.28 -15.81 5.89
C THR A 160 -10.52 -17.33 5.83
N GLY A 161 -11.75 -17.79 6.12
CA GLY A 161 -12.13 -19.21 6.07
C GLY A 161 -12.80 -19.70 7.37
N THR A 162 -12.39 -20.86 7.87
CA THR A 162 -12.99 -21.44 9.09
C THR A 162 -12.66 -20.60 10.34
N PRO A 163 -13.65 -20.25 11.20
CA PRO A 163 -13.40 -19.56 12.46
C PRO A 163 -12.33 -20.25 13.30
N LYS A 164 -11.43 -19.48 13.92
CA LYS A 164 -10.33 -20.00 14.74
C LYS A 164 -10.58 -19.70 16.21
N ALA A 165 -10.51 -20.72 17.08
CA ALA A 165 -10.65 -20.56 18.52
C ALA A 165 -9.34 -20.06 19.15
N VAL A 166 -9.36 -18.86 19.72
CA VAL A 166 -8.22 -18.26 20.42
C VAL A 166 -8.30 -18.59 21.91
N LEU A 167 -7.18 -19.05 22.48
CA LEU A 167 -7.09 -19.55 23.85
C LEU A 167 -6.50 -18.49 24.81
N LEU A 168 -7.36 -17.68 25.42
CA LEU A 168 -6.94 -16.64 26.37
C LEU A 168 -6.75 -17.23 27.77
N ARG A 169 -5.64 -16.85 28.42
CA ARG A 169 -5.24 -17.31 29.75
C ARG A 169 -5.58 -16.30 30.85
N HIS A 170 -5.64 -16.76 32.11
CA HIS A 170 -5.91 -15.90 33.27
C HIS A 170 -4.86 -14.78 33.46
N GLY A 171 -3.58 -15.04 33.18
CA GLY A 171 -2.51 -14.04 33.25
C GLY A 171 -2.79 -12.82 32.36
N PRO A 172 -2.84 -12.97 31.02
CA PRO A 172 -3.19 -11.88 30.11
C PRO A 172 -4.48 -11.14 30.44
N MET A 173 -5.54 -11.88 30.82
CA MET A 173 -6.79 -11.29 31.28
C MET A 173 -6.57 -10.35 32.50
N ARG A 174 -5.80 -10.79 33.49
CA ARG A 174 -5.46 -9.97 34.66
C ARG A 174 -4.68 -8.71 34.26
N ASN A 175 -3.76 -8.80 33.28
CA ASN A 175 -3.02 -7.63 32.77
C ASN A 175 -4.01 -6.60 32.23
N THR A 176 -4.87 -7.05 31.31
CA THR A 176 -5.89 -6.23 30.66
C THR A 176 -6.78 -5.53 31.67
N VAL A 177 -7.32 -6.28 32.65
CA VAL A 177 -8.20 -5.73 33.68
C VAL A 177 -7.48 -4.65 34.50
N ASN A 178 -6.25 -4.91 34.94
CA ASN A 178 -5.50 -3.95 35.74
C ASN A 178 -5.12 -2.69 34.95
N VAL A 179 -4.63 -2.85 33.72
CA VAL A 179 -4.29 -1.75 32.81
C VAL A 179 -5.50 -0.83 32.59
N LEU A 180 -6.65 -1.41 32.25
CA LEU A 180 -7.85 -0.62 31.99
C LEU A 180 -8.38 0.06 33.25
N ARG A 181 -8.28 -0.59 34.41
CA ARG A 181 -8.66 0.03 35.69
C ARG A 181 -7.83 1.26 35.99
N GLU A 182 -6.51 1.16 35.82
CA GLU A 182 -5.59 2.27 36.07
C GLU A 182 -5.78 3.42 35.07
N GLN A 183 -5.73 3.12 33.77
CA GLN A 183 -5.74 4.16 32.72
C GLN A 183 -7.09 4.87 32.58
N CYS A 184 -8.19 4.16 32.84
CA CYS A 184 -9.54 4.71 32.72
C CYS A 184 -10.09 5.23 34.06
N GLY A 185 -9.38 5.00 35.18
CA GLY A 185 -9.85 5.35 36.52
C GLY A 185 -11.12 4.59 36.90
N ILE A 186 -11.16 3.28 36.65
CA ILE A 186 -12.29 2.41 36.97
C ILE A 186 -12.19 1.98 38.42
N ASP A 187 -13.23 2.30 39.17
CA ASP A 187 -13.31 2.15 40.61
C ASP A 187 -14.70 1.67 41.07
N GLU A 188 -14.87 1.64 42.38
CA GLU A 188 -16.07 1.22 43.08
C GLU A 188 -17.30 2.14 42.85
N GLU A 189 -17.13 3.35 42.32
CA GLU A 189 -18.19 4.31 41.97
C GLU A 189 -18.55 4.27 40.48
N THR A 190 -17.80 3.49 39.70
CA THR A 190 -17.97 3.43 38.25
C THR A 190 -19.31 2.81 37.87
N ARG A 191 -20.02 3.49 36.96
CA ARG A 191 -21.21 2.98 36.26
C ARG A 191 -20.82 2.75 34.82
N GLY A 192 -20.66 1.51 34.41
CA GLY A 192 -20.20 1.17 33.08
C GLY A 192 -21.27 0.49 32.24
N SER A 193 -21.21 0.66 30.92
CA SER A 193 -22.04 -0.09 29.99
C SER A 193 -21.47 -1.49 29.72
N TRP A 194 -22.30 -2.40 29.20
CA TRP A 194 -21.84 -3.57 28.45
C TRP A 194 -22.52 -3.58 27.08
N LEU A 195 -21.73 -3.29 26.04
CA LEU A 195 -22.20 -3.11 24.67
C LEU A 195 -21.64 -4.15 23.70
N CYS A 196 -20.48 -4.74 23.97
CA CYS A 196 -19.92 -5.74 23.06
C CYS A 196 -20.77 -7.03 23.03
N SER A 197 -20.75 -7.75 21.90
CA SER A 197 -21.35 -9.08 21.80
C SER A 197 -20.73 -10.03 22.84
N PRO A 198 -21.52 -10.90 23.49
CA PRO A 198 -21.03 -11.87 24.46
C PRO A 198 -20.21 -12.99 23.81
N GLY A 199 -20.34 -13.21 22.48
CA GLY A 199 -19.57 -14.19 21.72
C GLY A 199 -18.24 -13.67 21.16
N PHE A 200 -17.94 -12.38 21.38
CA PHE A 200 -16.75 -11.72 20.83
C PHE A 200 -15.66 -11.57 21.90
N GLY A 201 -14.39 -11.63 21.49
CA GLY A 201 -13.22 -11.43 22.38
C GLY A 201 -13.02 -9.98 22.82
N LEU A 202 -14.10 -9.27 23.15
CA LEU A 202 -14.07 -7.95 23.80
C LEU A 202 -14.74 -7.97 25.18
N VAL A 203 -15.35 -9.07 25.60
CA VAL A 203 -16.02 -9.15 26.93
C VAL A 203 -15.01 -8.91 28.06
N GLU A 204 -13.75 -9.32 27.87
CA GLU A 204 -12.64 -9.05 28.79
C GLU A 204 -12.29 -7.58 29.00
N VAL A 205 -12.61 -6.71 28.03
CA VAL A 205 -12.28 -5.28 28.08
C VAL A 205 -13.52 -4.42 28.32
N ASP A 206 -14.71 -5.00 28.25
CA ASP A 206 -15.97 -4.26 28.42
C ASP A 206 -16.50 -4.38 29.87
N PRO A 207 -17.31 -5.38 30.28
CA PRO A 207 -17.84 -5.47 31.64
C PRO A 207 -16.81 -5.88 32.71
N PHE A 208 -15.75 -6.62 32.36
CA PHE A 208 -14.88 -7.24 33.36
C PHE A 208 -14.03 -6.25 34.17
N PRO A 209 -13.42 -5.21 33.59
CA PRO A 209 -12.69 -4.21 34.37
C PRO A 209 -13.58 -3.49 35.38
N ILE A 210 -14.85 -3.25 35.03
CA ILE A 210 -15.86 -2.62 35.90
C ILE A 210 -16.21 -3.53 37.08
N LEU A 211 -16.51 -4.80 36.80
CA LEU A 211 -16.86 -5.78 37.84
C LEU A 211 -15.68 -6.07 38.79
N ALA A 212 -14.46 -6.18 38.24
CA ALA A 212 -13.26 -6.39 39.02
C ALA A 212 -12.94 -5.21 39.96
N ALA A 213 -13.38 -4.00 39.60
CA ALA A 213 -13.21 -2.80 40.42
C ALA A 213 -14.33 -2.59 41.46
N GLY A 214 -15.40 -3.39 41.43
CA GLY A 214 -16.56 -3.21 42.30
C GLY A 214 -17.58 -2.19 41.82
N GLY A 215 -17.50 -1.75 40.56
CA GLY A 215 -18.47 -0.86 39.91
C GLY A 215 -19.75 -1.59 39.50
N THR A 216 -20.67 -0.88 38.86
CA THR A 216 -21.93 -1.43 38.36
C THR A 216 -21.93 -1.48 36.84
N VAL A 217 -22.26 -2.64 36.26
CA VAL A 217 -22.46 -2.83 34.82
C VAL A 217 -23.94 -2.67 34.47
N LEU A 218 -24.24 -1.86 33.46
CA LEU A 218 -25.58 -1.61 32.96
C LEU A 218 -25.70 -2.08 31.51
N ILE A 219 -26.77 -2.81 31.21
CA ILE A 219 -27.00 -3.42 29.89
C ILE A 219 -28.20 -2.72 29.24
N PRO A 220 -28.01 -1.97 28.13
CA PRO A 220 -29.11 -1.39 27.39
C PRO A 220 -29.90 -2.45 26.60
N GLU A 221 -31.07 -2.04 26.09
CA GLU A 221 -31.78 -2.84 25.10
C GLU A 221 -30.99 -2.96 23.79
N PRO A 222 -31.14 -4.06 23.04
CA PRO A 222 -30.39 -4.27 21.81
C PRO A 222 -30.58 -3.18 20.74
N ASP A 223 -31.79 -2.66 20.59
CA ASP A 223 -32.13 -1.58 19.66
C ASP A 223 -31.49 -0.24 20.04
N VAL A 224 -31.47 0.08 21.35
CA VAL A 224 -30.77 1.24 21.90
C VAL A 224 -29.28 1.17 21.58
N ALA A 225 -28.65 0.01 21.78
CA ALA A 225 -27.21 -0.18 21.53
C ALA A 225 -26.81 -0.03 20.05
N GLN A 226 -27.75 -0.18 19.12
CA GLN A 226 -27.51 -0.10 17.67
C GLN A 226 -27.77 1.29 17.07
N SER A 227 -28.34 2.22 17.84
CA SER A 227 -28.64 3.58 17.39
C SER A 227 -27.75 4.60 18.10
N ALA A 228 -26.97 5.37 17.35
CA ALA A 228 -26.06 6.37 17.93
C ALA A 228 -26.79 7.39 18.82
N ALA A 229 -27.94 7.88 18.36
CA ALA A 229 -28.74 8.84 19.11
C ALA A 229 -29.34 8.24 20.38
N GLN A 230 -29.96 7.06 20.28
CA GLN A 230 -30.57 6.40 21.44
C GLN A 230 -29.51 5.95 22.45
N LEU A 231 -28.34 5.48 21.98
CA LEU A 231 -27.23 5.12 22.84
C LEU A 231 -26.68 6.36 23.56
N ARG A 232 -26.51 7.50 22.88
CA ARG A 232 -26.12 8.78 23.50
C ARG A 232 -27.11 9.17 24.59
N ASP A 233 -28.41 9.14 24.28
CA ASP A 233 -29.48 9.48 25.25
C ASP A 233 -29.42 8.55 26.46
N TRP A 234 -29.33 7.25 26.23
CA TRP A 234 -29.23 6.24 27.28
C TRP A 234 -27.99 6.43 28.17
N LEU A 235 -26.81 6.72 27.59
CA LEU A 235 -25.57 6.99 28.34
C LEU A 235 -25.74 8.18 29.30
N VAL A 236 -26.48 9.21 28.87
CA VAL A 236 -26.78 10.40 29.69
C VAL A 236 -27.80 10.06 30.77
N GLU A 237 -28.92 9.46 30.41
CA GLU A 237 -30.04 9.12 31.31
C GLU A 237 -29.60 8.17 32.44
N GLU A 238 -28.87 7.10 32.10
CA GLU A 238 -28.35 6.13 33.07
C GLU A 238 -27.12 6.59 33.83
N ARG A 239 -26.64 7.81 33.53
CA ARG A 239 -25.46 8.44 34.14
C ARG A 239 -24.23 7.53 34.05
N ILE A 240 -24.00 6.94 32.88
CA ILE A 240 -22.86 6.08 32.61
C ILE A 240 -21.58 6.91 32.70
N THR A 241 -20.58 6.43 33.45
CA THR A 241 -19.27 7.08 33.62
C THR A 241 -18.19 6.49 32.72
N GLN A 242 -18.35 5.23 32.31
CA GLN A 242 -17.39 4.48 31.48
C GLN A 242 -18.13 3.68 30.41
N SER A 243 -17.68 3.71 29.16
CA SER A 243 -18.30 2.90 28.10
C SER A 243 -17.22 2.37 27.16
N LEU A 244 -17.35 1.13 26.69
CA LEU A 244 -16.62 0.66 25.51
C LEU A 244 -17.58 0.65 24.32
N VAL A 245 -17.27 1.44 23.30
CA VAL A 245 -18.07 1.55 22.08
C VAL A 245 -17.22 1.11 20.90
N LEU A 246 -17.78 0.34 19.98
CA LEU A 246 -17.04 -0.01 18.76
C LEU A 246 -16.74 1.24 17.93
N THR A 247 -15.54 1.32 17.35
CA THR A 247 -15.02 2.53 16.69
C THR A 247 -16.03 3.17 15.74
N ALA A 248 -16.65 2.38 14.85
CA ALA A 248 -17.62 2.87 13.88
C ALA A 248 -18.87 3.52 14.51
N MET A 249 -19.32 3.03 15.66
CA MET A 249 -20.43 3.62 16.42
C MET A 249 -19.98 4.86 17.19
N ALA A 250 -18.77 4.84 17.75
CA ALA A 250 -18.21 5.99 18.46
C ALA A 250 -18.03 7.20 17.54
N GLU A 251 -17.53 7.00 16.31
CA GLU A 251 -17.41 8.06 15.29
C GLU A 251 -18.76 8.73 14.98
N ARG A 252 -19.86 7.96 14.96
CA ARG A 252 -21.22 8.51 14.82
C ARG A 252 -21.64 9.32 16.05
N ILE A 253 -21.34 8.81 17.25
CA ILE A 253 -21.73 9.44 18.53
C ILE A 253 -20.97 10.74 18.80
N TRP A 254 -19.70 10.84 18.39
CA TRP A 254 -18.91 12.05 18.60
C TRP A 254 -19.55 13.28 17.96
N ASN A 255 -20.25 13.11 16.82
CA ASN A 255 -20.88 14.20 16.09
C ASN A 255 -22.26 14.61 16.64
N LEU A 256 -22.74 13.96 17.70
CA LEU A 256 -23.99 14.34 18.37
C LEU A 256 -23.75 15.46 19.38
N ASP A 257 -24.80 16.23 19.66
CA ASP A 257 -24.80 17.15 20.80
C ASP A 257 -24.74 16.39 22.11
N TRP A 258 -24.09 16.96 23.12
CA TRP A 258 -23.99 16.37 24.44
C TRP A 258 -24.47 17.37 25.50
N PRO A 259 -25.41 16.99 26.37
CA PRO A 259 -25.90 17.88 27.42
C PRO A 259 -24.83 18.26 28.44
N ASP A 260 -24.93 19.47 28.99
CA ASP A 260 -24.14 19.90 30.14
C ASP A 260 -24.38 18.96 31.34
N GLY A 261 -23.31 18.64 32.08
CA GLY A 261 -23.40 17.72 33.23
C GLY A 261 -23.48 16.23 32.88
N THR A 262 -23.18 15.86 31.63
CA THR A 262 -22.94 14.47 31.21
C THR A 262 -21.99 13.78 32.19
N ALA A 263 -22.38 12.60 32.69
CA ALA A 263 -21.61 11.85 33.68
C ALA A 263 -20.44 11.03 33.07
N LEU A 264 -20.48 10.80 31.75
CA LEU A 264 -19.48 10.04 31.02
C LEU A 264 -18.11 10.71 31.20
N ARG A 265 -17.12 9.94 31.65
CA ARG A 265 -15.75 10.42 31.88
C ARG A 265 -14.81 9.90 30.79
N VAL A 266 -14.96 8.63 30.42
CA VAL A 266 -14.15 7.97 29.39
C VAL A 266 -15.04 7.12 28.49
N MET A 267 -14.91 7.35 27.18
CA MET A 267 -15.38 6.45 26.14
C MET A 267 -14.17 5.72 25.56
N ARG A 268 -14.06 4.43 25.84
CA ARG A 268 -13.09 3.54 25.20
C ARG A 268 -13.62 3.16 23.83
N ILE A 269 -12.73 3.08 22.85
CA ILE A 269 -13.06 2.60 21.51
C ILE A 269 -12.15 1.45 21.11
N ALA A 270 -12.69 0.48 20.40
CA ALA A 270 -11.94 -0.69 19.94
C ALA A 270 -12.59 -1.36 18.73
N GLY A 271 -11.86 -2.32 18.16
CA GLY A 271 -12.37 -3.29 17.19
C GLY A 271 -12.10 -2.95 15.73
N GLU A 272 -11.87 -1.68 15.39
CA GLU A 272 -11.47 -1.22 14.06
C GLU A 272 -10.53 0.00 14.19
N ARG A 273 -9.76 0.28 13.12
CA ARG A 273 -8.94 1.48 13.07
C ARG A 273 -9.82 2.73 13.08
N VAL A 274 -9.42 3.72 13.86
CA VAL A 274 -10.06 5.04 13.94
C VAL A 274 -9.72 5.83 12.68
N ARG A 275 -10.72 6.39 12.03
CA ARG A 275 -10.57 7.12 10.76
C ARG A 275 -10.58 8.63 10.96
N THR A 276 -11.29 9.11 11.97
CA THR A 276 -11.43 10.54 12.26
C THR A 276 -11.01 10.87 13.68
N TRP A 277 -10.50 12.08 13.87
CA TRP A 277 -10.22 12.59 15.20
C TRP A 277 -11.53 12.92 15.93
N PRO A 278 -11.63 12.68 17.26
CA PRO A 278 -12.77 13.15 18.03
C PRO A 278 -12.91 14.67 17.90
N ARG A 279 -14.15 15.17 17.81
CA ARG A 279 -14.40 16.60 17.72
C ARG A 279 -13.98 17.32 19.01
N ASP A 280 -13.66 18.60 18.88
CA ASP A 280 -13.33 19.42 20.03
C ASP A 280 -14.56 19.61 20.94
N GLY A 281 -14.31 19.72 22.25
CA GLY A 281 -15.33 20.02 23.25
C GLY A 281 -16.24 18.85 23.66
N LEU A 282 -15.87 17.60 23.36
CA LEU A 282 -16.55 16.44 23.97
C LEU A 282 -16.42 16.49 25.51
N PRO A 283 -17.48 16.19 26.28
CA PRO A 283 -17.43 16.28 27.74
C PRO A 283 -16.69 15.10 28.42
N TYR A 284 -16.04 14.23 27.63
CA TYR A 284 -15.34 13.03 28.08
C TYR A 284 -14.07 12.79 27.26
N ARG A 285 -13.19 11.97 27.81
CA ARG A 285 -11.98 11.49 27.13
C ARG A 285 -12.33 10.33 26.20
N VAL A 286 -11.68 10.28 25.03
CA VAL A 286 -11.80 9.20 24.06
C VAL A 286 -10.51 8.39 24.11
N LEU A 287 -10.58 7.17 24.62
CA LEU A 287 -9.42 6.29 24.73
C LEU A 287 -9.47 5.22 23.63
N ASN A 288 -8.57 5.32 22.65
CA ASN A 288 -8.37 4.26 21.65
C ASN A 288 -7.67 3.08 22.31
N VAL A 289 -8.26 1.88 22.21
CA VAL A 289 -7.75 0.65 22.79
C VAL A 289 -7.46 -0.33 21.66
N TYR A 290 -6.18 -0.60 21.43
CA TYR A 290 -5.73 -1.51 20.39
C TYR A 290 -5.39 -2.89 20.95
N GLY A 291 -5.85 -3.91 20.25
CA GLY A 291 -5.61 -5.32 20.56
C GLY A 291 -6.38 -6.23 19.61
N SER A 292 -6.19 -7.52 19.81
CA SER A 292 -6.84 -8.62 19.10
C SER A 292 -7.23 -9.72 20.08
N ALA A 293 -7.93 -10.75 19.63
CA ALA A 293 -8.21 -11.91 20.49
C ALA A 293 -6.89 -12.62 20.88
N GLU A 294 -5.92 -12.61 19.97
CA GLU A 294 -4.62 -13.27 20.09
C GLU A 294 -3.64 -12.52 20.99
N ALA A 295 -3.71 -11.20 20.98
CA ALA A 295 -2.95 -10.29 21.82
C ALA A 295 -3.93 -9.26 22.38
N ASN A 296 -4.40 -9.52 23.60
CA ASN A 296 -5.32 -8.66 24.33
C ASN A 296 -4.73 -7.25 24.52
N VAL A 297 -5.49 -6.27 25.02
CA VAL A 297 -5.09 -4.83 25.12
C VAL A 297 -3.56 -4.60 25.09
N VAL A 298 -3.07 -4.14 23.95
CA VAL A 298 -1.65 -4.03 23.61
C VAL A 298 -1.18 -2.59 23.77
N ALA A 299 -2.00 -1.64 23.31
CA ALA A 299 -1.71 -0.23 23.36
C ALA A 299 -2.99 0.57 23.64
N THR A 300 -2.81 1.75 24.22
CA THR A 300 -3.89 2.70 24.45
C THR A 300 -3.45 4.12 24.15
N CYS A 301 -4.36 4.95 23.63
CA CYS A 301 -4.12 6.36 23.35
C CYS A 301 -5.30 7.23 23.76
N ASP A 302 -5.05 8.33 24.48
CA ASP A 302 -6.05 9.37 24.70
C ASP A 302 -6.12 10.27 23.47
N LEU A 303 -7.11 10.02 22.62
CA LEU A 303 -7.29 10.76 21.38
C LEU A 303 -7.75 12.20 21.61
N THR A 304 -8.41 12.49 22.73
CA THR A 304 -8.83 13.85 23.05
C THR A 304 -7.63 14.72 23.44
N GLU A 305 -6.72 14.16 24.24
CA GLU A 305 -5.45 14.80 24.57
C GLU A 305 -4.56 14.96 23.34
N MET A 306 -4.41 13.90 22.54
CA MET A 306 -3.61 13.95 21.30
C MET A 306 -4.18 14.94 20.29
N ALA A 307 -5.50 15.00 20.11
CA ALA A 307 -6.15 15.95 19.21
C ALA A 307 -5.84 17.41 19.60
N ALA A 308 -5.72 17.71 20.91
CA ALA A 308 -5.40 19.05 21.38
C ALA A 308 -3.95 19.48 21.03
N GLY A 309 -3.05 18.51 20.83
CA GLY A 309 -1.67 18.74 20.39
C GLY A 309 -1.49 18.84 18.88
N VAL A 310 -2.52 18.52 18.08
CA VAL A 310 -2.47 18.54 16.61
C VAL A 310 -3.36 19.68 16.09
N PRO A 311 -2.80 20.70 15.40
CA PRO A 311 -3.60 21.76 14.78
C PRO A 311 -4.71 21.20 13.90
N ALA A 312 -5.90 21.78 13.97
CA ALA A 312 -7.11 21.23 13.33
C ALA A 312 -6.92 21.03 11.81
N GLU A 313 -6.26 21.97 11.15
CA GLU A 313 -5.90 21.94 9.74
C GLU A 313 -4.96 20.77 9.36
N ARG A 314 -4.18 20.26 10.32
CA ARG A 314 -3.23 19.15 10.13
C ARG A 314 -3.76 17.79 10.57
N ARG A 315 -4.95 17.73 11.19
CA ARG A 315 -5.58 16.47 11.60
C ARG A 315 -5.88 15.53 10.43
N GLY A 316 -5.98 16.06 9.21
CA GLY A 316 -6.04 15.23 8.01
C GLY A 316 -4.75 14.46 7.75
N GLU A 317 -3.59 15.05 8.05
CA GLU A 317 -2.27 14.53 7.68
C GLU A 317 -1.74 13.44 8.63
N VAL A 318 -2.38 13.27 9.79
CA VAL A 318 -1.94 12.37 10.87
C VAL A 318 -3.09 11.44 11.23
N LEU A 319 -2.83 10.13 11.21
CA LEU A 319 -3.83 9.15 11.59
C LEU A 319 -4.00 9.16 13.11
N PRO A 320 -5.22 9.00 13.65
CA PRO A 320 -5.38 8.82 15.09
C PRO A 320 -4.59 7.57 15.55
N PRO A 321 -3.58 7.73 16.42
CA PRO A 321 -2.69 6.63 16.76
C PRO A 321 -3.36 5.61 17.68
N VAL A 322 -2.78 4.42 17.78
CA VAL A 322 -3.16 3.43 18.80
C VAL A 322 -2.42 3.65 20.12
N GLY A 323 -1.40 4.49 20.11
CA GLY A 323 -0.69 4.93 21.31
C GLY A 323 0.56 4.12 21.58
N ARG A 324 0.96 4.06 22.84
CA ARG A 324 2.15 3.36 23.30
C ARG A 324 1.77 2.00 23.91
N PRO A 325 2.70 1.03 23.97
CA PRO A 325 2.47 -0.24 24.63
C PRO A 325 1.99 -0.05 26.07
N VAL A 326 1.01 -0.85 26.49
CA VAL A 326 0.57 -0.88 27.89
C VAL A 326 1.57 -1.60 28.78
N ALA A 327 1.34 -1.57 30.10
CA ALA A 327 2.18 -2.27 31.06
C ALA A 327 2.37 -3.75 30.67
N ASN A 328 3.61 -4.24 30.83
CA ASN A 328 4.03 -5.61 30.55
C ASN A 328 3.95 -6.05 29.07
N VAL A 329 3.74 -5.12 28.13
CA VAL A 329 3.68 -5.39 26.68
C VAL A 329 4.80 -4.62 25.97
N ARG A 330 5.33 -5.20 24.89
CA ARG A 330 6.22 -4.51 23.95
C ARG A 330 5.67 -4.62 22.53
N MET A 331 5.92 -3.58 21.74
CA MET A 331 5.58 -3.50 20.33
C MET A 331 6.84 -3.22 19.53
N TYR A 332 6.96 -3.87 18.39
CA TYR A 332 8.08 -3.74 17.48
C TYR A 332 7.55 -3.55 16.07
N VAL A 333 8.12 -2.61 15.33
CA VAL A 333 7.85 -2.45 13.90
C VAL A 333 9.07 -3.00 13.16
N LEU A 334 8.90 -4.14 12.50
CA LEU A 334 10.00 -4.92 11.92
C LEU A 334 9.91 -4.97 10.39
N ASP A 335 11.07 -5.11 9.75
CA ASP A 335 11.20 -5.42 8.33
C ASP A 335 11.09 -6.93 8.05
N GLU A 336 11.24 -7.32 6.77
CA GLU A 336 11.18 -8.71 6.32
C GLU A 336 12.31 -9.59 6.88
N LYS A 337 13.38 -8.98 7.41
CA LYS A 337 14.53 -9.66 8.02
C LYS A 337 14.43 -9.70 9.55
N MET A 338 13.28 -9.31 10.12
CA MET A 338 13.03 -9.22 11.57
C MET A 338 13.93 -8.18 12.28
N ALA A 339 14.38 -7.15 11.56
CA ALA A 339 15.11 -6.01 12.13
C ALA A 339 14.15 -4.83 12.39
N GLU A 340 14.36 -4.10 13.48
CA GLU A 340 13.56 -2.90 13.79
C GLU A 340 13.79 -1.82 12.73
N VAL A 341 12.70 -1.27 12.20
CA VAL A 341 12.77 -0.14 11.26
C VAL A 341 12.95 1.19 12.02
N PRO A 342 13.60 2.21 11.43
CA PRO A 342 13.69 3.53 12.05
C PRO A 342 12.32 4.17 12.32
N PRO A 343 12.20 5.10 13.28
CA PRO A 343 10.95 5.83 13.52
C PRO A 343 10.41 6.52 12.25
N GLY A 344 9.09 6.45 12.06
CA GLY A 344 8.38 6.97 10.88
C GLY A 344 8.45 6.07 9.63
N VAL A 345 9.20 4.96 9.68
CA VAL A 345 9.22 3.97 8.59
C VAL A 345 8.13 2.93 8.82
N THR A 346 7.43 2.57 7.74
CA THR A 346 6.39 1.53 7.80
C THR A 346 7.06 0.15 7.83
N GLY A 347 6.64 -0.68 8.77
CA GLY A 347 6.98 -2.11 8.83
C GLY A 347 5.82 -2.93 9.39
N GLU A 348 6.01 -4.22 9.58
CA GLU A 348 4.99 -5.08 10.17
C GLU A 348 5.07 -5.02 11.70
N LEU A 349 3.91 -4.99 12.35
CA LEU A 349 3.79 -4.91 13.80
C LEU A 349 3.91 -6.30 14.44
N TYR A 350 4.85 -6.41 15.39
CA TYR A 350 5.05 -7.57 16.23
C TYR A 350 4.86 -7.21 17.70
N ILE A 351 4.34 -8.15 18.48
CA ILE A 351 3.90 -7.92 19.85
C ILE A 351 4.50 -8.99 20.76
N SER A 352 5.10 -8.58 21.88
CA SER A 352 5.57 -9.50 22.92
C SER A 352 5.00 -9.11 24.28
N GLY A 353 4.91 -10.09 25.18
CA GLY A 353 4.60 -9.85 26.57
C GLY A 353 3.26 -10.36 27.07
N ALA A 354 2.81 -9.73 28.14
CA ALA A 354 1.71 -10.18 28.99
C ALA A 354 0.35 -10.25 28.29
N SER A 355 0.17 -9.60 27.15
CA SER A 355 -1.09 -9.59 26.40
C SER A 355 -1.34 -10.86 25.58
N LEU A 356 -0.32 -11.69 25.36
CA LEU A 356 -0.41 -12.81 24.42
C LEU A 356 -1.27 -13.96 24.95
N SER A 357 -2.20 -14.41 24.10
CA SER A 357 -2.93 -15.66 24.27
C SER A 357 -1.99 -16.87 24.13
N GLN A 358 -2.50 -18.07 24.44
CA GLN A 358 -1.80 -19.31 24.16
C GLN A 358 -1.71 -19.64 22.66
N GLY A 359 -2.48 -18.94 21.82
CA GLY A 359 -2.65 -19.21 20.39
C GLY A 359 -3.97 -19.89 20.07
N TYR A 360 -4.01 -20.57 18.93
CA TYR A 360 -5.22 -21.16 18.37
C TYR A 360 -5.39 -22.63 18.76
N LEU A 361 -6.60 -23.01 19.15
CA LEU A 361 -6.98 -24.39 19.38
C LEU A 361 -6.95 -25.20 18.06
N ASN A 362 -6.40 -26.41 18.09
CA ASN A 362 -6.38 -27.35 16.96
C ASN A 362 -5.75 -26.82 15.66
N ARG A 363 -4.87 -25.79 15.73
CA ARG A 363 -4.27 -25.12 14.56
C ARG A 363 -2.75 -24.93 14.68
N PRO A 364 -1.96 -26.03 14.70
CA PRO A 364 -0.51 -25.96 14.78
C PRO A 364 0.12 -25.23 13.58
N ASP A 365 -0.51 -25.33 12.40
CA ASP A 365 -0.15 -24.63 11.17
C ASP A 365 -0.14 -23.11 11.35
N VAL A 366 -1.21 -22.56 11.94
CA VAL A 366 -1.34 -21.11 12.16
C VAL A 366 -0.48 -20.67 13.34
N ASN A 367 -0.42 -21.47 14.40
CA ASN A 367 0.39 -21.14 15.58
C ASN A 367 1.86 -20.95 15.22
N GLY A 368 2.45 -21.86 14.44
CA GLY A 368 3.86 -21.77 14.03
C GLY A 368 4.17 -20.55 13.15
N ALA A 369 3.17 -20.01 12.44
CA ALA A 369 3.33 -18.83 11.58
C ALA A 369 3.05 -17.50 12.30
N LYS A 370 2.28 -17.53 13.40
CA LYS A 370 1.82 -16.32 14.11
C LYS A 370 2.46 -16.11 15.47
N PHE A 371 2.77 -17.16 16.22
CA PHE A 371 3.40 -17.11 17.53
C PHE A 371 4.82 -17.65 17.42
N LEU A 372 5.74 -16.75 17.07
CA LEU A 372 7.12 -17.08 16.74
C LEU A 372 7.98 -17.13 18.01
N PRO A 373 9.06 -17.94 18.04
CA PRO A 373 10.13 -17.76 19.00
C PRO A 373 10.67 -16.33 18.87
N ASN A 374 10.82 -15.61 19.98
CA ASN A 374 11.29 -14.23 19.96
C ASN A 374 12.81 -14.17 19.68
N PRO A 375 13.25 -13.64 18.52
CA PRO A 375 14.68 -13.55 18.20
C PRO A 375 15.32 -12.27 18.75
N LEU A 376 14.52 -11.34 19.31
CA LEU A 376 14.98 -9.99 19.65
C LEU A 376 15.80 -9.99 20.95
N PRO A 377 17.07 -9.51 20.91
CA PRO A 377 17.94 -9.54 22.06
C PRO A 377 17.44 -8.61 23.18
N GLY A 378 17.42 -9.11 24.42
CA GLY A 378 17.03 -8.32 25.59
C GLY A 378 15.52 -8.19 25.84
N ASP A 379 14.69 -8.84 25.02
CA ASP A 379 13.28 -9.04 25.35
C ASP A 379 13.14 -10.18 26.38
N PRO A 380 12.51 -9.94 27.55
CA PRO A 380 12.30 -10.98 28.55
C PRO A 380 11.26 -12.03 28.15
N TYR A 381 10.50 -11.80 27.08
CA TYR A 381 9.41 -12.67 26.65
C TYR A 381 9.84 -13.60 25.51
N PRO A 382 9.61 -14.92 25.63
CA PRO A 382 10.12 -15.90 24.67
C PRO A 382 9.32 -15.99 23.38
N VAL A 383 8.15 -15.34 23.30
CA VAL A 383 7.23 -15.41 22.15
C VAL A 383 7.00 -14.03 21.59
N LEU A 384 7.04 -13.95 20.26
CA LEU A 384 6.72 -12.77 19.47
C LEU A 384 5.51 -13.09 18.58
N TYR A 385 4.43 -12.34 18.74
CA TYR A 385 3.21 -12.47 17.95
C TYR A 385 3.25 -11.56 16.73
N ARG A 386 3.06 -12.13 15.54
CA ARG A 386 2.97 -11.43 14.25
C ARG A 386 1.54 -10.97 13.98
N SER A 387 1.21 -9.70 14.22
CA SER A 387 -0.17 -9.21 14.17
C SER A 387 -0.79 -9.28 12.78
N GLY A 388 0.04 -9.12 11.73
CA GLY A 388 -0.43 -8.94 10.35
C GLY A 388 -0.90 -7.52 10.04
N ASP A 389 -0.65 -6.56 10.93
CA ASP A 389 -0.87 -5.14 10.71
C ASP A 389 0.44 -4.45 10.30
N PHE A 390 0.37 -3.55 9.34
CA PHE A 390 1.43 -2.59 9.06
C PHE A 390 1.28 -1.38 9.97
N ALA A 391 2.40 -0.93 10.52
CA ALA A 391 2.44 0.17 11.46
C ALA A 391 3.65 1.06 11.21
N GLN A 392 3.55 2.29 11.73
CA GLN A 392 4.68 3.19 11.90
C GLN A 392 4.81 3.51 13.38
N MET A 393 6.05 3.57 13.87
CA MET A 393 6.35 4.00 15.22
C MET A 393 6.99 5.38 15.19
N TRP A 394 6.48 6.31 15.98
CA TRP A 394 7.05 7.63 16.15
C TRP A 394 8.30 7.57 17.04
N ALA A 395 9.10 8.63 17.02
CA ALA A 395 10.34 8.71 17.82
C ALA A 395 10.10 8.58 19.34
N ASP A 396 8.88 8.86 19.81
CA ASP A 396 8.51 8.76 21.22
C ASP A 396 7.86 7.40 21.59
N GLY A 397 7.82 6.45 20.66
CA GLY A 397 7.26 5.11 20.83
C GLY A 397 5.76 5.00 20.58
N THR A 398 5.09 6.09 20.19
CA THR A 398 3.68 6.06 19.78
C THR A 398 3.53 5.33 18.46
N VAL A 399 2.53 4.47 18.34
CA VAL A 399 2.30 3.66 17.14
C VAL A 399 1.03 4.09 16.42
N GLU A 400 1.12 4.18 15.09
CA GLU A 400 0.00 4.33 14.17
C GLU A 400 -0.17 3.06 13.35
N ILE A 401 -1.42 2.62 13.15
CA ILE A 401 -1.73 1.47 12.30
C ILE A 401 -2.04 1.97 10.89
N ILE A 402 -1.19 1.62 9.93
CA ILE A 402 -1.33 2.04 8.52
C ILE A 402 -2.42 1.23 7.83
N GLY A 403 -2.46 -0.08 8.07
CA GLY A 403 -3.44 -0.98 7.46
C GLY A 403 -3.08 -2.43 7.73
N ARG A 404 -3.85 -3.36 7.15
CA ARG A 404 -3.56 -4.78 7.29
C ARG A 404 -2.83 -5.34 6.07
N THR A 405 -2.07 -6.40 6.30
CA THR A 405 -1.39 -7.18 5.25
C THR A 405 -2.36 -7.81 4.25
N ASP A 406 -3.55 -8.22 4.71
CA ASP A 406 -4.61 -8.83 3.89
C ASP A 406 -5.52 -7.82 3.19
N ASP A 407 -5.47 -6.54 3.58
CA ASP A 407 -6.24 -5.44 2.98
C ASP A 407 -5.45 -4.66 1.90
N GLN A 408 -4.25 -5.12 1.54
CA GLN A 408 -3.46 -4.56 0.45
C GLN A 408 -4.00 -5.03 -0.91
N VAL A 409 -4.19 -4.09 -1.82
CA VAL A 409 -4.63 -4.36 -3.19
C VAL A 409 -3.63 -3.78 -4.17
N LYS A 410 -3.41 -4.48 -5.28
CA LYS A 410 -2.67 -3.91 -6.41
C LYS A 410 -3.64 -3.14 -7.31
N ILE A 411 -3.42 -1.83 -7.44
CA ILE A 411 -4.14 -0.96 -8.36
C ILE A 411 -3.13 -0.40 -9.34
N ARG A 412 -3.24 -0.77 -10.62
CA ARG A 412 -2.35 -0.31 -11.70
C ARG A 412 -0.85 -0.50 -11.40
N GLY A 413 -0.50 -1.63 -10.76
CA GLY A 413 0.89 -1.96 -10.40
C GLY A 413 1.35 -1.43 -9.03
N TYR A 414 0.61 -0.51 -8.42
CA TYR A 414 0.91 0.03 -7.10
C TYR A 414 0.22 -0.76 -6.00
N LEU A 415 0.94 -1.03 -4.91
CA LEU A 415 0.37 -1.57 -3.68
C LEU A 415 -0.34 -0.43 -2.93
N VAL A 416 -1.66 -0.57 -2.77
CA VAL A 416 -2.51 0.40 -2.08
C VAL A 416 -3.08 -0.23 -0.82
N HIS A 417 -2.95 0.47 0.29
CA HIS A 417 -3.70 0.18 1.50
C HIS A 417 -5.07 0.85 1.43
N LEU A 418 -6.13 0.05 1.30
CA LEU A 418 -7.51 0.57 1.24
C LEU A 418 -7.84 1.49 2.42
N GLY A 419 -7.26 1.18 3.58
CA GLY A 419 -7.46 1.95 4.78
C GLY A 419 -6.95 3.39 4.74
N GLU A 420 -5.86 3.65 4.04
CA GLU A 420 -5.33 5.01 3.86
C GLU A 420 -6.33 5.88 3.09
N VAL A 421 -6.91 5.30 2.03
CA VAL A 421 -7.95 5.93 1.21
C VAL A 421 -9.22 6.18 2.04
N GLU A 422 -9.62 5.22 2.88
CA GLU A 422 -10.76 5.36 3.80
C GLU A 422 -10.57 6.53 4.77
N SER A 423 -9.36 6.75 5.32
CA SER A 423 -9.11 7.85 6.24
C SER A 423 -9.27 9.22 5.58
N VAL A 424 -8.76 9.39 4.36
CA VAL A 424 -8.92 10.65 3.61
C VAL A 424 -10.39 10.89 3.24
N LEU A 425 -11.12 9.83 2.88
CA LEU A 425 -12.54 9.90 2.55
C LEU A 425 -13.39 10.21 3.80
N ALA A 426 -13.10 9.59 4.94
CA ALA A 426 -13.81 9.82 6.20
C ALA A 426 -13.64 11.25 6.74
N ALA A 427 -12.52 11.90 6.41
CA ALA A 427 -12.25 13.28 6.81
C ALA A 427 -13.03 14.34 6.00
N GLN A 428 -13.78 13.94 4.96
CA GLN A 428 -14.50 14.89 4.10
C GLN A 428 -15.79 15.41 4.76
N PRO A 429 -16.14 16.70 4.57
CA PRO A 429 -17.39 17.26 5.09
C PRO A 429 -18.63 16.48 4.61
N GLY A 430 -19.54 16.19 5.54
CA GLY A 430 -20.79 15.48 5.26
C GLY A 430 -20.68 13.95 5.18
N VAL A 431 -19.48 13.38 5.33
CA VAL A 431 -19.28 11.92 5.41
C VAL A 431 -19.47 11.45 6.85
N MET A 432 -20.43 10.55 7.08
CA MET A 432 -20.66 9.91 8.37
C MET A 432 -19.87 8.61 8.52
N GLN A 433 -19.86 7.77 7.49
CA GLN A 433 -19.04 6.57 7.39
C GLN A 433 -18.58 6.34 5.96
N CYS A 434 -17.51 5.58 5.81
CA CYS A 434 -17.07 5.15 4.50
C CYS A 434 -16.36 3.79 4.51
N ALA A 435 -16.29 3.18 3.34
CA ALA A 435 -15.45 2.03 3.05
C ALA A 435 -14.86 2.17 1.65
N VAL A 436 -13.70 1.57 1.40
CA VAL A 436 -13.11 1.51 0.06
C VAL A 436 -12.91 0.04 -0.31
N LEU A 437 -13.31 -0.33 -1.53
CA LEU A 437 -13.09 -1.66 -2.08
C LEU A 437 -12.35 -1.58 -3.41
N ALA A 438 -11.44 -2.51 -3.64
CA ALA A 438 -10.99 -2.82 -4.98
C ALA A 438 -12.01 -3.76 -5.64
N ARG A 439 -12.60 -3.31 -6.74
CA ARG A 439 -13.53 -4.09 -7.56
C ARG A 439 -12.92 -4.37 -8.92
N GLU A 440 -13.31 -5.50 -9.48
CA GLU A 440 -12.96 -5.93 -10.83
C GLU A 440 -14.27 -6.33 -11.52
N ASP A 441 -15.09 -5.33 -11.85
CA ASP A 441 -16.39 -5.54 -12.50
C ASP A 441 -16.20 -5.90 -14.00
N ILE A 442 -15.09 -5.45 -14.60
CA ILE A 442 -14.61 -5.81 -15.93
C ILE A 442 -13.32 -6.64 -15.76
N PRO A 443 -13.20 -7.85 -16.36
CA PRO A 443 -12.02 -8.69 -16.22
C PRO A 443 -10.72 -7.96 -16.58
N GLY A 444 -9.72 -8.03 -15.71
CA GLY A 444 -8.42 -7.36 -15.88
C GLY A 444 -8.41 -5.86 -15.53
N GLU A 445 -9.55 -5.28 -15.12
CA GLU A 445 -9.65 -3.87 -14.76
C GLU A 445 -10.06 -3.69 -13.30
N ARG A 446 -9.05 -3.76 -12.43
CA ARG A 446 -9.23 -3.51 -11.01
C ARG A 446 -9.23 -2.02 -10.70
N ARG A 447 -10.31 -1.52 -10.11
CA ARG A 447 -10.51 -0.11 -9.72
C ARG A 447 -10.94 0.01 -8.27
N LEU A 448 -10.62 1.15 -7.65
CA LEU A 448 -11.13 1.49 -6.32
C LEU A 448 -12.54 2.08 -6.42
N VAL A 449 -13.42 1.68 -5.51
CA VAL A 449 -14.77 2.25 -5.33
C VAL A 449 -14.93 2.73 -3.89
N GLY A 450 -15.31 3.99 -3.73
CA GLY A 450 -15.54 4.64 -2.43
C GLY A 450 -17.01 4.60 -2.05
N TYR A 451 -17.34 3.96 -0.93
CA TYR A 451 -18.69 3.88 -0.39
C TYR A 451 -18.83 4.90 0.72
N VAL A 452 -19.90 5.70 0.68
CA VAL A 452 -20.08 6.85 1.56
C VAL A 452 -21.49 6.87 2.13
N GLU A 453 -21.58 6.86 3.46
CA GLU A 453 -22.81 7.16 4.18
C GLU A 453 -22.81 8.66 4.53
N PRO A 454 -23.79 9.45 4.06
CA PRO A 454 -23.86 10.87 4.38
C PRO A 454 -24.34 11.10 5.83
N THR A 455 -23.96 12.23 6.43
CA THR A 455 -24.53 12.68 7.71
C THR A 455 -26.03 12.91 7.60
N PRO A 456 -26.84 12.70 8.66
CA PRO A 456 -28.28 12.93 8.62
C PRO A 456 -28.64 14.34 8.12
N GLY A 457 -29.43 14.42 7.04
CA GLY A 457 -29.83 15.69 6.40
C GLY A 457 -28.73 16.37 5.57
N GLY A 458 -27.53 15.79 5.51
CA GLY A 458 -26.42 16.24 4.66
C GLY A 458 -26.53 15.68 3.25
N THR A 459 -25.90 16.37 2.29
CA THR A 459 -25.68 15.86 0.93
C THR A 459 -24.18 15.79 0.69
N VAL A 460 -23.74 14.75 -0.01
CA VAL A 460 -22.33 14.56 -0.38
C VAL A 460 -22.23 14.55 -1.88
N ALA A 461 -21.57 15.57 -2.45
CA ALA A 461 -21.34 15.67 -3.87
C ALA A 461 -20.10 14.86 -4.26
N VAL A 462 -20.27 13.88 -5.15
CA VAL A 462 -19.19 12.99 -5.62
C VAL A 462 -18.02 13.77 -6.21
N PHE A 463 -18.32 14.83 -6.97
CA PHE A 463 -17.29 15.72 -7.54
C PHE A 463 -16.43 16.38 -6.45
N ALA A 464 -17.05 16.89 -5.38
CA ALA A 464 -16.35 17.53 -4.28
C ALA A 464 -15.44 16.53 -3.53
N LEU A 465 -15.93 15.30 -3.31
CA LEU A 465 -15.12 14.22 -2.72
C LEU A 465 -13.90 13.92 -3.57
N ARG A 466 -14.09 13.66 -4.87
CA ARG A 466 -13.00 13.31 -5.78
C ARG A 466 -11.93 14.39 -5.79
N ARG A 467 -12.33 15.66 -5.91
CA ARG A 467 -11.40 16.78 -5.91
C ARG A 467 -10.59 16.85 -4.61
N ALA A 468 -11.26 16.81 -3.46
CA ALA A 468 -10.60 16.89 -2.16
C ALA A 468 -9.67 15.69 -1.89
N MET A 469 -10.02 14.51 -2.40
CA MET A 469 -9.15 13.33 -2.34
C MET A 469 -7.93 13.48 -3.25
N SER A 470 -8.08 13.97 -4.47
CA SER A 470 -6.96 14.18 -5.42
C SER A 470 -5.95 15.22 -4.94
N GLU A 471 -6.33 16.14 -4.06
CA GLU A 471 -5.41 17.10 -3.44
C GLU A 471 -4.50 16.44 -2.38
N ARG A 472 -4.86 15.24 -1.90
CA ARG A 472 -4.22 14.59 -0.75
C ARG A 472 -3.67 13.19 -1.04
N LEU A 473 -4.24 12.52 -2.05
CA LEU A 473 -3.91 11.17 -2.44
C LEU A 473 -3.29 11.14 -3.84
N PRO A 474 -2.35 10.22 -4.09
CA PRO A 474 -1.90 9.93 -5.44
C PRO A 474 -3.06 9.45 -6.34
N ALA A 475 -2.97 9.67 -7.65
CA ALA A 475 -4.07 9.47 -8.60
C ALA A 475 -4.57 8.01 -8.66
N HIS A 476 -3.70 7.03 -8.39
CA HIS A 476 -4.08 5.61 -8.34
C HIS A 476 -4.83 5.21 -7.06
N MET A 477 -4.77 6.03 -6.00
CA MET A 477 -5.48 5.83 -4.73
C MET A 477 -6.86 6.51 -4.68
N VAL A 478 -7.12 7.49 -5.56
CA VAL A 478 -8.43 8.15 -5.65
C VAL A 478 -9.45 7.16 -6.23
N PRO A 479 -10.58 6.88 -5.54
CA PRO A 479 -11.60 5.98 -6.06
C PRO A 479 -12.12 6.38 -7.44
N ALA A 480 -12.22 5.43 -8.36
CA ALA A 480 -12.73 5.65 -9.71
C ALA A 480 -14.24 5.93 -9.70
N ALA A 481 -14.97 5.30 -8.78
CA ALA A 481 -16.42 5.50 -8.60
C ALA A 481 -16.75 5.71 -7.12
N PHE A 482 -17.90 6.35 -6.87
CA PHE A 482 -18.44 6.55 -5.53
C PHE A 482 -19.88 6.05 -5.45
N VAL A 483 -20.23 5.42 -4.33
CA VAL A 483 -21.60 5.00 -4.02
C VAL A 483 -22.03 5.71 -2.74
N VAL A 484 -23.09 6.51 -2.84
CA VAL A 484 -23.61 7.30 -1.71
C VAL A 484 -24.93 6.70 -1.23
N GLY A 485 -25.01 6.33 0.04
CA GLY A 485 -26.21 5.74 0.65
C GLY A 485 -25.94 4.98 1.94
N ASP A 486 -26.94 4.26 2.44
CA ASP A 486 -26.82 3.49 3.67
C ASP A 486 -25.87 2.29 3.49
N LEU A 487 -24.95 2.11 4.44
CA LEU A 487 -23.94 1.04 4.39
C LEU A 487 -24.40 -0.17 5.22
N PRO A 488 -24.39 -1.39 4.66
CA PRO A 488 -24.74 -2.59 5.40
C PRO A 488 -23.71 -2.85 6.50
N THR A 489 -24.18 -3.28 7.68
CA THR A 489 -23.32 -3.63 8.81
C THR A 489 -23.50 -5.08 9.23
N THR A 490 -22.47 -5.63 9.86
CA THR A 490 -22.47 -6.94 10.52
C THR A 490 -23.14 -6.85 11.89
N VAL A 491 -23.40 -7.99 12.53
CA VAL A 491 -23.89 -8.06 13.93
C VAL A 491 -22.98 -7.33 14.92
N ASN A 492 -21.69 -7.17 14.57
CA ASN A 492 -20.71 -6.44 15.35
C ASN A 492 -20.64 -4.95 14.95
N GLY A 493 -21.61 -4.40 14.22
CA GLY A 493 -21.63 -3.00 13.81
C GLY A 493 -20.56 -2.58 12.79
N LYS A 494 -19.69 -3.49 12.35
CA LYS A 494 -18.69 -3.25 11.29
C LYS A 494 -19.34 -3.23 9.92
N ILE A 495 -18.82 -2.45 8.97
CA ILE A 495 -19.30 -2.44 7.58
C ILE A 495 -19.15 -3.83 6.96
N ASP A 496 -20.25 -4.38 6.44
CA ASP A 496 -20.29 -5.67 5.75
C ASP A 496 -19.86 -5.50 4.29
N ARG A 497 -18.54 -5.47 4.08
CA ARG A 497 -17.90 -5.27 2.78
C ARG A 497 -18.38 -6.24 1.69
N ALA A 498 -18.78 -7.45 2.07
CA ALA A 498 -19.26 -8.46 1.12
C ALA A 498 -20.66 -8.15 0.56
N LYS A 499 -21.44 -7.30 1.25
CA LYS A 499 -22.78 -6.88 0.81
C LYS A 499 -22.81 -5.49 0.17
N LEU A 500 -21.66 -4.86 -0.04
CA LEU A 500 -21.60 -3.54 -0.67
C LEU A 500 -21.99 -3.63 -2.16
N PRO A 501 -22.93 -2.79 -2.63
CA PRO A 501 -23.45 -2.86 -4.00
C PRO A 501 -22.40 -2.41 -5.04
N PRO A 502 -22.54 -2.78 -6.33
CA PRO A 502 -21.73 -2.17 -7.39
C PRO A 502 -22.09 -0.68 -7.59
N PRO A 503 -21.18 0.14 -8.17
CA PRO A 503 -21.50 1.51 -8.56
C PRO A 503 -22.57 1.57 -9.66
N SER A 504 -23.37 2.65 -9.65
CA SER A 504 -24.37 2.91 -10.70
C SER A 504 -23.71 3.30 -12.03
N ARG A 505 -24.37 2.97 -13.14
CA ARG A 505 -24.01 3.44 -14.50
C ARG A 505 -24.61 4.83 -14.80
N GLU A 506 -25.46 5.35 -13.92
CA GLU A 506 -26.03 6.69 -14.07
C GLU A 506 -24.95 7.77 -13.97
N ARG A 507 -25.09 8.84 -14.77
CA ARG A 507 -24.20 10.00 -14.74
C ARG A 507 -24.21 10.63 -13.33
N PRO A 508 -23.06 10.75 -12.65
CA PRO A 508 -22.99 11.42 -11.36
C PRO A 508 -23.26 12.92 -11.48
N ASP A 509 -23.74 13.55 -10.41
CA ASP A 509 -23.86 15.00 -10.38
C ASP A 509 -22.48 15.67 -10.31
N LEU A 510 -22.11 16.33 -11.41
CA LEU A 510 -20.86 17.07 -11.58
C LEU A 510 -20.97 18.55 -11.19
N GLY A 511 -22.16 19.02 -10.74
CA GLY A 511 -22.41 20.44 -10.52
C GLY A 511 -22.52 21.27 -11.80
N VAL A 512 -22.49 20.61 -12.97
CA VAL A 512 -22.77 21.19 -14.29
C VAL A 512 -24.00 20.53 -14.91
N PRO A 513 -24.89 21.31 -15.57
CA PRO A 513 -26.09 20.76 -16.19
C PRO A 513 -25.72 19.78 -17.30
N PHE A 514 -26.50 18.71 -17.44
CA PHE A 514 -26.36 17.80 -18.55
C PHE A 514 -26.69 18.52 -19.87
N VAL A 515 -25.79 18.44 -20.83
CA VAL A 515 -25.96 18.97 -22.19
C VAL A 515 -25.77 17.82 -23.18
N ALA A 516 -26.83 17.46 -23.89
CA ALA A 516 -26.78 16.38 -24.87
C ALA A 516 -25.86 16.72 -26.06
N PRO A 517 -25.23 15.71 -26.69
CA PRO A 517 -24.47 15.87 -27.93
C PRO A 517 -25.22 16.62 -29.02
N ARG A 518 -24.59 17.65 -29.59
CA ARG A 518 -25.19 18.60 -30.55
C ARG A 518 -24.78 18.29 -31.99
N THR A 519 -23.57 17.76 -32.19
CA THR A 519 -23.02 17.42 -33.50
C THR A 519 -22.84 15.91 -33.67
N GLU A 520 -22.74 15.42 -34.91
CA GLU A 520 -22.46 14.00 -35.19
C GLU A 520 -21.14 13.55 -34.55
N LEU A 521 -20.10 14.39 -34.59
CA LEU A 521 -18.82 14.10 -33.94
C LEU A 521 -18.97 14.03 -32.42
N GLU A 522 -19.72 14.94 -31.80
CA GLU A 522 -20.00 14.87 -30.36
C GLU A 522 -20.79 13.61 -29.98
N GLN A 523 -21.72 13.15 -30.83
CA GLN A 523 -22.49 11.91 -30.60
C GLN A 523 -21.59 10.67 -30.60
N VAL A 524 -20.71 10.55 -31.59
CA VAL A 524 -19.74 9.45 -31.66
C VAL A 524 -18.81 9.47 -30.45
N LEU A 525 -18.24 10.64 -30.13
CA LEU A 525 -17.35 10.77 -28.97
C LEU A 525 -18.06 10.47 -27.64
N ALA A 526 -19.31 10.90 -27.47
CA ALA A 526 -20.07 10.62 -26.25
C ALA A 526 -20.34 9.11 -26.05
N VAL A 527 -20.59 8.35 -27.13
CA VAL A 527 -20.74 6.88 -27.07
C VAL A 527 -19.43 6.22 -26.63
N ILE A 528 -18.29 6.62 -27.22
CA ILE A 528 -16.97 6.07 -26.85
C ILE A 528 -16.65 6.41 -25.39
N TRP A 529 -16.97 7.62 -24.92
CA TRP A 529 -16.83 8.01 -23.51
C TRP A 529 -17.68 7.12 -22.59
N ALA A 530 -18.96 6.93 -22.94
CA ALA A 530 -19.92 6.15 -22.15
C ALA A 530 -19.44 4.70 -21.98
N ASP A 531 -19.01 4.08 -23.08
CA ASP A 531 -18.48 2.71 -23.07
C ASP A 531 -17.20 2.58 -22.23
N VAL A 532 -16.27 3.54 -22.34
CA VAL A 532 -14.99 3.50 -21.63
C VAL A 532 -15.16 3.76 -20.13
N LEU A 533 -16.11 4.62 -19.75
CA LEU A 533 -16.37 4.99 -18.35
C LEU A 533 -17.41 4.08 -17.67
N ASP A 534 -18.04 3.18 -18.43
CA ASP A 534 -19.14 2.31 -17.98
C ASP A 534 -20.34 3.13 -17.45
N LEU A 535 -20.73 4.15 -18.20
CA LEU A 535 -21.85 5.05 -17.91
C LEU A 535 -22.92 4.95 -19.01
N ASP A 536 -24.18 5.23 -18.67
CA ASP A 536 -25.29 5.15 -19.62
C ASP A 536 -25.39 6.40 -20.51
N GLU A 537 -25.06 7.59 -19.97
CA GLU A 537 -25.12 8.87 -20.69
C GLU A 537 -23.94 9.77 -20.32
N ILE A 538 -23.46 10.56 -21.30
CA ILE A 538 -22.36 11.52 -21.16
C ILE A 538 -22.80 12.88 -21.73
N GLY A 539 -22.68 13.93 -20.93
CA GLY A 539 -22.86 15.31 -21.36
C GLY A 539 -21.63 15.84 -22.10
N VAL A 540 -21.84 16.74 -23.06
CA VAL A 540 -20.71 17.24 -23.89
C VAL A 540 -19.66 18.03 -23.11
N ASP A 541 -20.05 18.62 -21.99
CA ASP A 541 -19.19 19.41 -21.11
C ASP A 541 -18.69 18.59 -19.90
N ASP A 542 -19.01 17.30 -19.84
CA ASP A 542 -18.55 16.43 -18.76
C ASP A 542 -17.06 16.13 -18.92
N SER A 543 -16.30 16.41 -17.87
CA SER A 543 -14.86 16.11 -17.84
C SER A 543 -14.62 14.62 -17.67
N PHE A 544 -13.83 14.04 -18.58
CA PHE A 544 -13.44 12.64 -18.57
C PHE A 544 -12.86 12.19 -17.22
N PHE A 545 -12.00 13.02 -16.62
CA PHE A 545 -11.32 12.70 -15.37
C PHE A 545 -12.24 12.86 -14.14
N GLU A 546 -13.23 13.76 -14.20
CA GLU A 546 -14.21 13.93 -13.13
C GLU A 546 -15.21 12.78 -13.07
N LEU A 547 -15.50 12.19 -14.23
CA LEU A 547 -16.30 10.97 -14.36
C LEU A 547 -15.54 9.68 -13.96
N GLY A 548 -14.30 9.78 -13.46
CA GLY A 548 -13.51 8.60 -13.04
C GLY A 548 -12.63 8.01 -14.15
N GLY A 549 -12.43 8.76 -15.23
CA GLY A 549 -11.44 8.47 -16.26
C GLY A 549 -10.01 8.56 -15.71
N ASP A 550 -9.17 7.66 -16.18
CA ASP A 550 -7.75 7.56 -15.83
C ASP A 550 -6.89 7.37 -17.07
N SER A 551 -5.56 7.29 -16.95
CA SER A 551 -4.66 7.14 -18.10
C SER A 551 -4.88 5.87 -18.92
N LEU A 552 -5.32 4.76 -18.30
CA LEU A 552 -5.62 3.51 -19.01
C LEU A 552 -6.93 3.64 -19.79
N ARG A 553 -7.98 4.15 -19.13
CA ARG A 553 -9.25 4.46 -19.79
C ARG A 553 -9.07 5.51 -20.88
N ALA A 554 -8.26 6.54 -20.67
CA ALA A 554 -7.92 7.54 -21.68
C ALA A 554 -7.17 6.91 -22.85
N THR A 555 -6.33 5.90 -22.62
CA THR A 555 -5.67 5.17 -23.71
C THR A 555 -6.69 4.38 -24.53
N ARG A 556 -7.65 3.70 -23.87
CA ARG A 556 -8.76 3.00 -24.54
C ARG A 556 -9.68 3.95 -25.29
N LEU A 557 -9.97 5.10 -24.70
CA LEU A 557 -10.72 6.20 -25.30
C LEU A 557 -10.06 6.66 -26.58
N LEU A 558 -8.76 6.98 -26.53
CA LEU A 558 -8.00 7.41 -27.70
C LEU A 558 -7.88 6.30 -28.76
N ALA A 559 -7.78 5.04 -28.35
CA ALA A 559 -7.78 3.90 -29.27
C ALA A 559 -9.16 3.70 -29.94
N GLY A 560 -10.25 3.82 -29.18
CA GLY A 560 -11.62 3.77 -29.70
C GLY A 560 -11.91 4.94 -30.63
N MET A 561 -11.47 6.15 -30.26
CA MET A 561 -11.52 7.33 -31.14
C MET A 561 -10.76 7.09 -32.44
N ARG A 562 -9.56 6.52 -32.39
CA ARG A 562 -8.80 6.18 -33.62
C ARG A 562 -9.56 5.17 -34.48
N ALA A 563 -10.03 4.08 -33.89
CA ALA A 563 -10.77 3.04 -34.61
C ALA A 563 -12.04 3.57 -35.29
N GLU A 564 -12.80 4.44 -34.62
CA GLU A 564 -14.06 4.99 -35.15
C GLU A 564 -13.85 6.20 -36.08
N LEU A 565 -12.76 6.98 -35.93
CA LEU A 565 -12.47 8.18 -36.74
C LEU A 565 -11.52 7.91 -37.92
N ASP A 566 -10.79 6.79 -37.95
CA ASP A 566 -9.93 6.35 -39.07
C ASP A 566 -10.70 6.05 -40.37
N ALA A 567 -12.04 6.14 -40.36
CA ALA A 567 -12.85 6.14 -41.57
C ALA A 567 -12.68 7.40 -42.46
N GLY A 568 -11.82 8.36 -42.10
CA GLY A 568 -11.43 9.44 -43.01
C GLY A 568 -10.68 10.66 -42.46
N LEU A 569 -10.36 10.73 -41.15
CA LEU A 569 -9.70 11.89 -40.54
C LEU A 569 -8.69 11.45 -39.45
N ASP A 570 -7.39 11.39 -39.77
CA ASP A 570 -6.35 11.35 -38.73
C ASP A 570 -6.30 12.72 -38.05
N THR A 571 -6.95 12.85 -36.89
CA THR A 571 -7.04 14.11 -36.14
C THR A 571 -5.80 14.38 -35.28
N GLY A 572 -4.86 13.42 -35.20
CA GLY A 572 -3.66 13.51 -34.37
C GLY A 572 -3.93 13.69 -32.87
N ILE A 573 -5.17 13.48 -32.41
CA ILE A 573 -5.56 13.72 -31.02
C ILE A 573 -4.86 12.71 -30.11
N GLY A 574 -4.11 13.23 -29.14
CA GLY A 574 -3.35 12.43 -28.19
C GLY A 574 -3.73 12.69 -26.74
N MET A 575 -3.07 11.99 -25.82
CA MET A 575 -3.24 12.17 -24.37
C MET A 575 -3.04 13.63 -23.93
N ALA A 576 -2.17 14.37 -24.61
CA ALA A 576 -1.93 15.79 -24.34
C ALA A 576 -3.18 16.64 -24.60
N ASP A 577 -3.92 16.33 -25.66
CA ASP A 577 -5.12 17.04 -26.07
C ASP A 577 -6.27 16.73 -25.11
N LEU A 578 -6.43 15.45 -24.72
CA LEU A 578 -7.42 15.03 -23.73
C LEU A 578 -7.19 15.66 -22.36
N LEU A 579 -5.93 15.83 -21.94
CA LEU A 579 -5.63 16.53 -20.68
C LEU A 579 -5.92 18.05 -20.77
N LYS A 580 -5.74 18.65 -21.94
CA LYS A 580 -5.97 20.09 -22.17
C LYS A 580 -7.46 20.41 -22.32
N ALA A 581 -8.21 19.52 -22.96
CA ALA A 581 -9.62 19.67 -23.28
C ALA A 581 -10.37 18.37 -22.91
N PRO A 582 -10.57 18.09 -21.61
CA PRO A 582 -11.04 16.80 -21.12
C PRO A 582 -12.53 16.52 -21.36
N THR A 583 -13.20 17.30 -22.19
CA THR A 583 -14.63 17.19 -22.47
C THR A 583 -14.87 16.77 -23.91
N VAL A 584 -16.03 16.17 -24.18
CA VAL A 584 -16.43 15.79 -25.55
C VAL A 584 -16.47 17.02 -26.46
N ALA A 585 -17.01 18.15 -25.99
CA ALA A 585 -17.02 19.41 -26.73
C ALA A 585 -15.61 19.95 -27.01
N GLY A 586 -14.72 19.86 -26.02
CA GLY A 586 -13.33 20.32 -26.13
C GLY A 586 -12.53 19.51 -27.16
N ILE A 587 -12.67 18.18 -27.12
CA ILE A 587 -12.05 17.30 -28.12
C ILE A 587 -12.67 17.52 -29.52
N ALA A 588 -13.99 17.65 -29.62
CA ALA A 588 -14.66 17.92 -30.89
C ALA A 588 -14.17 19.23 -31.54
N ALA A 589 -13.95 20.27 -30.75
CA ALA A 589 -13.38 21.54 -31.21
C ALA A 589 -11.95 21.37 -31.75
N LEU A 590 -11.09 20.64 -31.03
CA LEU A 590 -9.71 20.37 -31.46
C LEU A 590 -9.67 19.56 -32.77
N CYS A 591 -10.56 18.59 -32.93
CA CYS A 591 -10.72 17.86 -34.20
C CYS A 591 -11.10 18.81 -35.34
N GLY A 592 -12.04 19.74 -35.11
CA GLY A 592 -12.47 20.73 -36.10
C GLY A 592 -11.39 21.74 -36.49
N GLU A 593 -10.60 22.22 -35.53
CA GLU A 593 -9.46 23.14 -35.77
C GLU A 593 -8.36 22.48 -36.60
N ARG A 594 -8.01 21.21 -36.29
CA ARG A 594 -6.97 20.47 -37.01
C ARG A 594 -7.40 20.03 -38.41
N ALA A 595 -8.68 19.73 -38.61
CA ALA A 595 -9.25 19.52 -39.93
C ALA A 595 -9.21 20.79 -40.82
N SER A 596 -9.01 21.97 -40.22
CA SER A 596 -9.04 23.29 -40.90
C SER A 596 -7.67 23.95 -41.08
N ALA A 597 -6.59 23.40 -40.52
CA ALA A 597 -5.24 23.98 -40.59
C ALA A 597 -4.48 23.49 -41.85
N PRO A 598 -3.79 24.38 -42.60
CA PRO A 598 -2.88 23.94 -43.67
C PRO A 598 -1.63 23.34 -43.05
N GLU A 599 -1.50 22.02 -43.14
CA GLU A 599 -0.40 21.27 -42.53
C GLU A 599 0.92 21.49 -43.30
N ALA A 600 1.94 22.05 -42.63
CA ALA A 600 3.32 21.92 -43.09
C ALA A 600 3.81 20.52 -42.69
N VAL A 601 3.37 19.51 -43.43
CA VAL A 601 3.85 18.13 -43.32
C VAL A 601 5.36 18.16 -43.58
N PRO A 602 6.23 17.80 -42.61
CA PRO A 602 7.64 17.57 -42.93
C PRO A 602 7.68 16.49 -44.02
N PRO A 603 8.53 16.64 -45.06
CA PRO A 603 8.49 15.73 -46.20
C PRO A 603 8.58 14.29 -45.73
N ALA A 604 7.62 13.46 -46.14
CA ALA A 604 7.57 12.06 -45.78
C ALA A 604 8.90 11.38 -46.13
N LEU A 605 9.51 10.70 -45.15
CA LEU A 605 10.76 9.97 -45.38
C LEU A 605 10.50 8.86 -46.38
N THR A 606 11.24 8.86 -47.48
CA THR A 606 11.19 7.79 -48.49
C THR A 606 12.34 6.82 -48.22
N PRO A 607 12.08 5.54 -47.96
CA PRO A 607 13.14 4.56 -47.74
C PRO A 607 14.10 4.47 -48.93
N ASP A 608 15.41 4.38 -48.68
CA ASP A 608 16.43 4.18 -49.72
C ASP A 608 17.14 2.81 -49.56
N PRO A 609 16.47 1.71 -49.96
CA PRO A 609 17.04 0.37 -49.84
C PRO A 609 18.25 0.16 -50.76
N ALA A 610 18.39 0.94 -51.85
CA ALA A 610 19.48 0.78 -52.80
C ALA A 610 20.83 1.17 -52.17
N SER A 611 20.81 2.19 -51.33
CA SER A 611 22.03 2.71 -50.70
C SER A 611 22.23 2.18 -49.27
N ARG A 612 21.41 1.23 -48.79
CA ARG A 612 21.39 0.71 -47.40
C ARG A 612 22.77 0.39 -46.80
N PHE A 613 23.69 -0.13 -47.62
CA PHE A 613 25.03 -0.54 -47.20
C PHE A 613 26.13 0.46 -47.58
N GLU A 614 25.77 1.64 -48.10
CA GLU A 614 26.73 2.71 -48.39
C GLU A 614 27.05 3.52 -47.12
N PRO A 615 28.30 4.00 -46.97
CA PRO A 615 28.67 4.85 -45.85
C PRO A 615 27.79 6.10 -45.72
N PHE A 616 27.50 6.51 -44.49
CA PHE A 616 26.73 7.71 -44.17
C PHE A 616 27.40 8.50 -43.03
N PRO A 617 27.26 9.84 -43.00
CA PRO A 617 27.86 10.64 -41.94
C PRO A 617 27.15 10.39 -40.59
N PRO A 618 27.88 10.35 -39.46
CA PRO A 618 27.26 10.25 -38.14
C PRO A 618 26.40 11.48 -37.83
N THR A 619 25.40 11.34 -36.96
CA THR A 619 24.67 12.48 -36.39
C THR A 619 25.54 13.24 -35.37
N ASP A 620 25.09 14.43 -34.95
CA ASP A 620 25.75 15.16 -33.84
C ASP A 620 25.80 14.33 -32.55
N GLY A 621 24.71 13.60 -32.26
CA GLY A 621 24.63 12.66 -31.14
C GLY A 621 25.71 11.59 -31.24
N GLN A 622 25.79 10.90 -32.37
CA GLN A 622 26.75 9.83 -32.60
C GLN A 622 28.21 10.33 -32.55
N ARG A 623 28.53 11.48 -33.16
CA ARG A 623 29.85 12.13 -33.02
C ARG A 623 30.22 12.34 -31.56
N ALA A 624 29.27 12.85 -30.78
CA ALA A 624 29.49 13.13 -29.38
C ALA A 624 29.57 11.87 -28.50
N GLN A 625 29.00 10.73 -28.93
CA GLN A 625 29.20 9.42 -28.30
C GLN A 625 30.60 8.87 -28.61
N PHE A 626 31.08 9.00 -29.86
CA PHE A 626 32.43 8.55 -30.24
C PHE A 626 33.55 9.39 -29.62
N ALA A 627 33.30 10.66 -29.32
CA ALA A 627 34.26 11.52 -28.64
C ALA A 627 34.31 11.33 -27.11
N ALA A 628 33.36 10.58 -26.52
CA ALA A 628 33.29 10.39 -25.07
C ALA A 628 34.02 9.10 -24.63
N PRO A 629 34.82 9.13 -23.55
CA PRO A 629 35.29 7.90 -22.91
C PRO A 629 34.09 7.13 -22.34
N GLY A 630 34.10 5.80 -22.43
CA GLY A 630 33.02 4.96 -21.88
C GLY A 630 31.72 4.98 -22.70
N GLY A 631 31.81 5.05 -24.04
CA GLY A 631 30.66 5.13 -24.95
C GLY A 631 29.76 3.87 -25.02
N HIS A 632 29.90 2.92 -24.10
CA HIS A 632 29.13 1.67 -24.07
C HIS A 632 28.15 1.62 -22.90
N ASP A 633 26.97 1.08 -23.17
CA ASP A 633 26.01 0.65 -22.15
C ASP A 633 26.21 -0.82 -21.86
N HIS A 634 26.10 -1.20 -20.58
CA HIS A 634 26.30 -2.55 -20.09
C HIS A 634 25.04 -3.07 -19.41
N LEU A 635 24.50 -4.16 -19.93
CA LEU A 635 23.36 -4.88 -19.38
C LEU A 635 23.80 -6.24 -18.86
N GLU A 636 23.23 -6.64 -17.72
CA GLU A 636 23.55 -7.88 -17.06
C GLU A 636 22.30 -8.57 -16.54
N TRP A 637 22.13 -9.84 -16.88
CA TRP A 637 21.01 -10.67 -16.44
C TRP A 637 21.52 -11.91 -15.75
N HIS A 638 20.90 -12.23 -14.60
CA HIS A 638 21.18 -13.45 -13.84
C HIS A 638 19.99 -14.39 -13.98
N ARG A 639 20.24 -15.63 -14.40
CA ARG A 639 19.22 -16.64 -14.61
C ARG A 639 19.74 -17.99 -14.12
N ASP A 640 18.84 -18.79 -13.57
CA ASP A 640 19.04 -20.20 -13.21
C ASP A 640 18.54 -21.15 -14.31
N TRP A 641 17.95 -20.58 -15.38
CA TRP A 641 17.48 -21.28 -16.57
C TRP A 641 17.80 -20.44 -17.80
N LEU A 642 18.74 -20.88 -18.65
CA LEU A 642 18.97 -20.29 -19.97
C LEU A 642 19.44 -21.38 -20.92
N ASP A 643 18.73 -21.54 -22.04
CA ASP A 643 19.21 -22.34 -23.16
C ASP A 643 20.14 -21.47 -24.01
N VAL A 644 21.43 -21.77 -23.94
CA VAL A 644 22.48 -20.98 -24.60
C VAL A 644 22.38 -21.04 -26.12
N ASP A 645 21.92 -22.16 -26.68
CA ASP A 645 21.84 -22.34 -28.13
C ASP A 645 20.59 -21.66 -28.68
N ALA A 646 19.43 -21.77 -28.01
CA ALA A 646 18.25 -20.97 -28.37
C ALA A 646 18.52 -19.46 -28.25
N PHE A 647 19.27 -19.04 -27.22
CA PHE A 647 19.64 -17.63 -27.05
C PHE A 647 20.58 -17.13 -28.16
N ARG A 648 21.51 -17.97 -28.63
CA ARG A 648 22.36 -17.68 -29.80
C ARG A 648 21.55 -17.47 -31.08
N GLU A 649 20.57 -18.34 -31.32
CA GLU A 649 19.69 -18.24 -32.49
C GLU A 649 18.85 -16.96 -32.45
N ALA A 650 18.25 -16.66 -31.29
CA ALA A 650 17.48 -15.43 -31.08
C ALA A 650 18.34 -14.17 -31.31
N TRP A 651 19.58 -14.15 -30.79
CA TRP A 651 20.52 -13.06 -31.00
C TRP A 651 20.93 -12.89 -32.48
N ALA A 652 21.17 -14.00 -33.18
CA ALA A 652 21.49 -13.99 -34.60
C ALA A 652 20.32 -13.46 -35.46
N ALA A 653 19.09 -13.84 -35.13
CA ALA A 653 17.88 -13.33 -35.77
C ALA A 653 17.74 -11.80 -35.54
N LEU A 654 17.97 -11.34 -34.31
CA LEU A 654 17.91 -9.92 -33.94
C LEU A 654 18.96 -9.08 -34.69
N ARG A 655 20.20 -9.59 -34.81
CA ARG A 655 21.28 -8.96 -35.59
C ARG A 655 20.97 -8.89 -37.09
N THR A 656 20.30 -9.90 -37.62
CA THR A 656 19.86 -9.90 -39.02
C THR A 656 18.82 -8.82 -39.25
N ARG A 657 17.86 -8.71 -38.33
CA ARG A 657 16.75 -7.75 -38.37
C ARG A 657 17.19 -6.30 -38.22
N HIS A 658 18.05 -5.98 -37.25
CA HIS A 658 18.43 -4.60 -36.93
C HIS A 658 19.79 -4.20 -37.50
N ASP A 659 19.77 -3.28 -38.47
CA ASP A 659 20.99 -2.74 -39.11
C ASP A 659 21.98 -2.14 -38.11
N ALA A 660 21.48 -1.53 -37.03
CA ALA A 660 22.31 -0.91 -36.01
C ALA A 660 23.30 -1.86 -35.35
N LEU A 661 22.93 -3.13 -35.15
CA LEU A 661 23.83 -4.16 -34.61
C LEU A 661 24.88 -4.60 -35.63
N ARG A 662 24.75 -4.20 -36.90
CA ARG A 662 25.72 -4.46 -37.97
C ARG A 662 26.42 -3.17 -38.43
N THR A 663 26.17 -2.05 -37.78
CA THR A 663 26.83 -0.78 -38.08
C THR A 663 28.23 -0.77 -37.48
N VAL A 664 29.21 -0.42 -38.29
CA VAL A 664 30.61 -0.22 -37.87
C VAL A 664 31.08 1.18 -38.26
N ARG A 665 32.09 1.67 -37.55
CA ARG A 665 32.78 2.92 -37.89
C ARG A 665 33.85 2.64 -38.95
N HIS A 666 33.91 3.49 -39.97
CA HIS A 666 34.92 3.48 -41.01
C HIS A 666 36.10 4.41 -40.65
N ASP A 667 37.23 4.32 -41.36
CA ASP A 667 38.47 5.07 -41.06
C ASP A 667 38.32 6.60 -41.14
N ASP A 668 37.32 7.08 -41.89
CA ASP A 668 36.97 8.50 -42.07
C ASP A 668 35.83 8.97 -41.16
N ASP A 669 35.52 8.20 -40.12
CA ASP A 669 34.45 8.42 -39.14
C ASP A 669 33.03 8.31 -39.69
N SER A 670 32.87 7.95 -40.96
CA SER A 670 31.57 7.55 -41.49
C SER A 670 31.10 6.23 -40.87
N LEU A 671 29.79 6.02 -40.88
CA LEU A 671 29.16 4.79 -40.43
C LEU A 671 28.74 3.96 -41.64
N VAL A 672 28.94 2.65 -41.57
CA VAL A 672 28.52 1.71 -42.62
C VAL A 672 27.81 0.52 -42.02
N VAL A 673 26.69 0.13 -42.62
CA VAL A 673 25.96 -1.09 -42.26
C VAL A 673 26.58 -2.27 -43.00
N LEU A 674 27.06 -3.28 -42.28
CA LEU A 674 27.57 -4.50 -42.90
C LEU A 674 26.41 -5.41 -43.36
N PRO A 675 26.51 -6.10 -44.51
CA PRO A 675 25.57 -7.13 -44.90
C PRO A 675 25.44 -8.23 -43.83
N PRO A 676 24.28 -8.91 -43.72
CA PRO A 676 24.09 -10.00 -42.74
C PRO A 676 25.10 -11.14 -42.91
N GLU A 677 25.51 -11.40 -44.15
CA GLU A 677 26.45 -12.44 -44.55
C GLU A 677 27.91 -12.03 -44.23
N GLY A 678 28.32 -12.08 -42.97
CA GLY A 678 29.75 -11.92 -42.60
C GLY A 678 30.09 -11.07 -41.38
N VAL A 679 29.14 -10.78 -40.48
CA VAL A 679 29.42 -9.92 -39.32
C VAL A 679 30.11 -10.70 -38.20
N ALA A 680 31.37 -10.35 -37.90
CA ALA A 680 32.09 -10.83 -36.72
C ALA A 680 31.39 -10.42 -35.41
N GLY A 681 31.47 -11.26 -34.37
CA GLY A 681 30.83 -11.02 -33.05
C GLY A 681 29.67 -11.97 -32.77
N ASP A 682 30.00 -13.22 -32.45
CA ASP A 682 29.06 -14.25 -31.98
C ASP A 682 28.87 -14.15 -30.46
N VAL A 683 27.88 -14.86 -29.91
CA VAL A 683 27.71 -14.98 -28.45
C VAL A 683 28.92 -15.69 -27.85
N VAL A 684 29.73 -14.94 -27.10
CA VAL A 684 30.92 -15.48 -26.44
C VAL A 684 30.48 -16.26 -25.21
N VAL A 685 30.66 -17.58 -25.20
CA VAL A 685 30.37 -18.39 -24.01
C VAL A 685 31.65 -18.59 -23.21
N ARG A 686 31.63 -18.20 -21.93
CA ARG A 686 32.70 -18.46 -20.97
C ARG A 686 32.22 -19.41 -19.91
N ASP A 687 32.84 -20.58 -19.86
CA ASP A 687 32.55 -21.59 -18.84
C ASP A 687 33.45 -21.38 -17.62
N LEU A 688 32.85 -20.95 -16.51
CA LEU A 688 33.52 -20.73 -15.22
C LEU A 688 32.99 -21.69 -14.13
N ARG A 689 32.26 -22.76 -14.51
CA ARG A 689 31.65 -23.70 -13.56
C ARG A 689 32.66 -24.44 -12.69
N ASP A 690 33.89 -24.59 -13.18
CA ASP A 690 34.99 -25.26 -12.47
C ASP A 690 35.73 -24.34 -11.48
N LEU A 691 35.40 -23.03 -11.42
CA LEU A 691 36.02 -22.08 -10.48
C LEU A 691 35.27 -22.03 -9.15
N ARG A 692 35.94 -21.55 -8.09
CA ARG A 692 35.24 -21.21 -6.84
C ARG A 692 34.31 -20.00 -7.07
N PRO A 693 33.16 -19.88 -6.38
CA PRO A 693 32.22 -18.76 -6.59
C PRO A 693 32.87 -17.38 -6.56
N GLU A 694 33.76 -17.12 -5.60
CA GLU A 694 34.48 -15.83 -5.47
C GLU A 694 35.48 -15.56 -6.62
N GLU A 695 36.00 -16.61 -7.26
CA GLU A 695 36.89 -16.50 -8.42
C GLU A 695 36.11 -16.31 -9.71
N ALA A 696 34.99 -17.03 -9.86
CA ALA A 696 34.05 -16.86 -10.96
C ALA A 696 33.47 -15.45 -10.96
N GLU A 697 33.06 -14.93 -9.80
CA GLU A 697 32.56 -13.55 -9.65
C GLU A 697 33.61 -12.51 -10.01
N ARG A 698 34.85 -12.65 -9.54
CA ARG A 698 35.95 -11.73 -9.92
C ARG A 698 36.23 -11.77 -11.42
N SER A 699 36.21 -12.96 -12.04
CA SER A 699 36.43 -13.08 -13.48
C SER A 699 35.27 -12.50 -14.31
N ALA A 700 34.03 -12.60 -13.83
CA ALA A 700 32.88 -11.95 -14.45
C ALA A 700 32.92 -10.43 -14.28
N ALA A 701 33.30 -9.93 -13.10
CA ALA A 701 33.47 -8.49 -12.85
C ALA A 701 34.59 -7.86 -13.71
N ALA A 702 35.70 -8.56 -13.92
CA ALA A 702 36.80 -8.08 -14.76
C ALA A 702 36.40 -7.85 -16.24
N LEU A 703 35.37 -8.56 -16.75
CA LEU A 703 34.83 -8.30 -18.08
C LEU A 703 34.14 -6.93 -18.17
N ARG A 704 33.40 -6.58 -17.11
CA ARG A 704 32.75 -5.27 -16.99
C ARG A 704 33.80 -4.16 -16.98
N GLU A 705 34.83 -4.30 -16.15
CA GLU A 705 35.93 -3.33 -16.05
C GLU A 705 36.67 -3.15 -17.39
N ARG A 706 36.92 -4.24 -18.14
CA ARG A 706 37.51 -4.17 -19.48
C ARG A 706 36.69 -3.28 -20.40
N TRP A 707 35.38 -3.47 -20.47
CA TRP A 707 34.55 -2.69 -21.40
C TRP A 707 34.44 -1.22 -21.00
N THR A 708 34.37 -0.94 -19.70
CA THR A 708 34.39 0.45 -19.19
C THR A 708 35.72 1.15 -19.50
N ALA A 709 36.83 0.41 -19.53
CA ALA A 709 38.15 0.93 -19.86
C ALA A 709 38.49 0.92 -21.36
N THR A 710 37.62 0.36 -22.23
CA THR A 710 37.91 0.24 -23.66
C THR A 710 37.67 1.59 -24.35
N PRO A 711 38.70 2.21 -24.95
CA PRO A 711 38.53 3.44 -25.73
C PRO A 711 37.75 3.18 -27.03
N VAL A 712 37.48 4.26 -27.77
CA VAL A 712 36.68 4.26 -29.00
C VAL A 712 36.95 3.03 -29.88
N PRO A 713 35.92 2.27 -30.29
CA PRO A 713 36.11 1.03 -31.05
C PRO A 713 36.96 1.24 -32.30
N THR A 714 37.87 0.31 -32.56
CA THR A 714 38.69 0.31 -33.79
C THR A 714 37.77 0.30 -35.01
N PRO A 715 38.09 1.06 -36.07
CA PRO A 715 37.34 0.99 -37.33
C PRO A 715 37.14 -0.46 -37.80
N GLY A 716 35.93 -0.77 -38.24
CA GLY A 716 35.50 -2.12 -38.64
C GLY A 716 35.15 -3.08 -37.50
N ALA A 717 35.37 -2.74 -36.23
CA ALA A 717 34.97 -3.58 -35.10
C ALA A 717 33.45 -3.47 -34.83
N PRO A 718 32.80 -4.57 -34.38
CA PRO A 718 31.43 -4.51 -33.91
C PRO A 718 31.25 -3.52 -32.77
N LEU A 719 30.18 -2.73 -32.84
CA LEU A 719 29.81 -1.76 -31.80
C LEU A 719 29.00 -2.40 -30.65
N HIS A 720 29.09 -3.73 -30.48
CA HIS A 720 28.49 -4.48 -29.40
C HIS A 720 29.31 -5.73 -29.07
N GLU A 721 29.22 -6.23 -27.84
CA GLU A 721 29.81 -7.51 -27.41
C GLU A 721 28.80 -8.21 -26.49
N LEU A 722 28.47 -9.49 -26.76
CA LEU A 722 27.57 -10.29 -25.95
C LEU A 722 28.30 -11.51 -25.41
N THR A 723 28.35 -11.65 -24.08
CA THR A 723 29.01 -12.75 -23.38
C THR A 723 28.03 -13.48 -22.46
N VAL A 724 27.94 -14.79 -22.58
CA VAL A 724 27.24 -15.67 -21.64
C VAL A 724 28.28 -16.34 -20.74
N VAL A 725 28.15 -16.20 -19.44
CA VAL A 725 29.03 -16.75 -18.42
C VAL A 725 28.30 -17.86 -17.67
N LEU A 726 28.82 -19.08 -17.71
CA LEU A 726 28.31 -20.20 -16.94
C LEU A 726 29.03 -20.23 -15.59
N LEU A 727 28.30 -20.08 -14.49
CA LEU A 727 28.82 -19.96 -13.13
C LEU A 727 28.59 -21.26 -12.33
N PRO A 728 29.31 -21.47 -11.22
CA PRO A 728 29.08 -22.61 -10.33
C PRO A 728 27.62 -22.67 -9.82
N GLY A 729 27.06 -23.88 -9.70
CA GLY A 729 25.68 -24.09 -9.25
C GLY A 729 24.62 -23.88 -10.32
N ASP A 730 24.98 -24.07 -11.60
CA ASP A 730 24.11 -23.93 -12.79
C ASP A 730 23.54 -22.51 -13.02
N ALA A 731 24.07 -21.51 -12.31
CA ALA A 731 23.75 -20.12 -12.56
C ALA A 731 24.36 -19.64 -13.89
N VAL A 732 23.58 -18.87 -14.65
CA VAL A 732 23.99 -18.27 -15.92
C VAL A 732 23.91 -16.76 -15.81
N ARG A 733 24.94 -16.09 -16.29
CA ARG A 733 25.01 -14.64 -16.37
C ARG A 733 25.20 -14.20 -17.81
N VAL A 734 24.27 -13.39 -18.31
CA VAL A 734 24.35 -12.82 -19.65
C VAL A 734 24.80 -11.37 -19.54
N LEU A 735 25.86 -11.01 -20.26
CA LEU A 735 26.54 -9.71 -20.25
C LEU A 735 26.50 -9.12 -21.66
N LEU A 736 25.77 -8.03 -21.86
CA LEU A 736 25.68 -7.33 -23.15
C LEU A 736 26.31 -5.93 -23.02
N SER A 737 27.26 -5.64 -23.90
CA SER A 737 27.79 -4.30 -24.14
C SER A 737 27.30 -3.79 -25.49
N VAL A 738 26.74 -2.58 -25.55
CA VAL A 738 26.35 -1.91 -26.80
C VAL A 738 26.84 -0.48 -26.79
N HIS A 739 27.50 -0.04 -27.86
CA HIS A 739 27.94 1.35 -28.00
C HIS A 739 26.73 2.26 -28.24
N ARG A 740 26.65 3.37 -27.52
CA ARG A 740 25.52 4.31 -27.55
C ARG A 740 25.27 4.96 -28.89
N ALA A 741 26.29 4.99 -29.76
CA ALA A 741 26.18 5.48 -31.13
C ALA A 741 25.32 4.59 -32.03
N VAL A 742 25.06 3.33 -31.67
CA VAL A 742 24.21 2.43 -32.48
C VAL A 742 22.87 2.13 -31.83
N ALA A 743 22.74 2.27 -30.51
CA ALA A 743 21.46 2.13 -29.84
C ALA A 743 21.38 3.10 -28.67
N ASP A 744 20.38 3.99 -28.71
CA ASP A 744 19.98 4.75 -27.53
C ASP A 744 19.21 3.86 -26.53
N ALA A 745 19.03 4.36 -25.30
CA ALA A 745 18.34 3.63 -24.24
C ALA A 745 16.93 3.18 -24.66
N ARG A 746 16.21 3.99 -25.45
CA ARG A 746 14.88 3.61 -25.95
C ARG A 746 14.96 2.42 -26.90
N SER A 747 15.93 2.42 -27.81
CA SER A 747 16.18 1.33 -28.76
C SER A 747 16.57 0.04 -28.06
N VAL A 748 17.36 0.12 -26.99
CA VAL A 748 17.73 -1.03 -26.17
C VAL A 748 16.50 -1.59 -25.44
N HIS A 749 15.83 -0.78 -24.63
CA HIS A 749 14.80 -1.26 -23.70
C HIS A 749 13.43 -1.52 -24.34
N HIS A 750 13.04 -0.78 -25.37
CA HIS A 750 11.70 -0.89 -25.98
C HIS A 750 11.67 -1.62 -27.32
N VAL A 751 12.83 -1.92 -27.91
CA VAL A 751 12.90 -2.62 -29.20
C VAL A 751 13.77 -3.87 -29.07
N LEU A 752 15.06 -3.72 -28.74
CA LEU A 752 15.98 -4.86 -28.72
C LEU A 752 15.61 -5.93 -27.67
N LEU A 753 15.32 -5.54 -26.42
CA LEU A 753 15.03 -6.52 -25.36
C LEU A 753 13.67 -7.23 -25.53
N PRO A 754 12.55 -6.54 -25.84
CA PRO A 754 11.28 -7.22 -26.10
C PRO A 754 11.37 -8.18 -27.29
N GLU A 755 11.94 -7.74 -28.41
CA GLU A 755 12.08 -8.61 -29.59
C GLU A 755 13.04 -9.77 -29.33
N LEU A 756 14.12 -9.57 -28.55
CA LEU A 756 15.00 -10.67 -28.13
C LEU A 756 14.25 -11.70 -27.28
N SER A 757 13.37 -11.25 -26.38
CA SER A 757 12.54 -12.13 -25.56
C SER A 757 11.56 -12.93 -26.41
N GLU A 758 10.85 -12.26 -27.33
CA GLU A 758 9.91 -12.92 -28.24
C GLU A 758 10.61 -13.95 -29.14
N LEU A 759 11.76 -13.59 -29.72
CA LEU A 759 12.56 -14.48 -30.56
C LEU A 759 13.15 -15.67 -29.77
N TYR A 760 13.38 -15.51 -28.47
CA TYR A 760 13.87 -16.59 -27.61
C TYR A 760 12.75 -17.53 -27.14
N GLU A 761 11.56 -17.00 -26.86
CA GLU A 761 10.41 -17.78 -26.37
C GLU A 761 9.70 -18.56 -27.49
N ASP A 762 9.61 -18.00 -28.69
CA ASP A 762 8.95 -18.62 -29.84
C ASP A 762 9.78 -18.46 -31.13
N PRO A 763 10.90 -19.21 -31.27
CA PRO A 763 11.85 -19.03 -32.37
C PRO A 763 11.27 -19.34 -33.75
N ASP A 764 10.20 -20.14 -33.82
CA ASP A 764 9.55 -20.54 -35.08
C ASP A 764 8.46 -19.54 -35.53
N ALA A 765 7.65 -18.98 -34.62
CA ALA A 765 6.55 -18.09 -34.98
C ALA A 765 6.90 -16.59 -34.85
N ALA A 766 7.77 -16.21 -33.92
CA ALA A 766 8.10 -14.80 -33.67
C ALA A 766 8.69 -14.06 -34.90
N PRO A 767 9.59 -14.66 -35.72
CA PRO A 767 10.12 -13.97 -36.90
C PRO A 767 9.05 -13.54 -37.92
N ALA A 768 7.92 -14.26 -37.99
CA ALA A 768 6.80 -13.96 -38.88
C ALA A 768 5.77 -13.00 -38.25
N ALA A 769 5.70 -12.94 -36.91
CA ALA A 769 4.79 -12.08 -36.16
C ALA A 769 5.32 -10.64 -36.00
N LEU A 770 6.65 -10.46 -35.99
CA LEU A 770 7.27 -9.15 -35.86
C LEU A 770 6.99 -8.25 -37.08
N PRO A 771 6.58 -6.97 -36.89
CA PRO A 771 6.33 -6.06 -37.99
C PRO A 771 7.54 -5.89 -38.90
N ARG A 772 7.32 -5.75 -40.21
CA ARG A 772 8.39 -5.49 -41.18
C ARG A 772 8.97 -4.09 -40.96
N LEU A 773 10.29 -3.99 -40.84
CA LEU A 773 10.98 -2.70 -40.82
C LEU A 773 11.09 -2.16 -42.25
N GLU A 774 10.33 -1.10 -42.54
CA GLU A 774 10.31 -0.44 -43.86
C GLU A 774 11.37 0.65 -44.00
N VAL A 775 11.93 1.12 -42.87
CA VAL A 775 12.93 2.18 -42.77
C VAL A 775 14.07 1.76 -41.84
N THR A 776 15.24 2.34 -42.05
CA THR A 776 16.46 2.09 -41.27
C THR A 776 16.89 3.34 -40.52
N PHE A 777 17.81 3.22 -39.55
CA PHE A 777 18.37 4.39 -38.89
C PHE A 777 19.09 5.32 -39.88
N ARG A 778 19.72 4.76 -40.92
CA ARG A 778 20.38 5.53 -41.98
C ARG A 778 19.41 6.46 -42.70
N ASP A 779 18.20 5.98 -43.02
CA ASP A 779 17.15 6.81 -43.63
C ASP A 779 16.74 7.95 -42.68
N CYS A 780 16.67 7.64 -41.37
CA CYS A 780 16.26 8.59 -40.34
C CYS A 780 17.35 9.58 -39.93
N ALA A 781 18.63 9.27 -40.13
CA ALA A 781 19.75 10.01 -39.56
C ALA A 781 19.77 11.50 -39.96
N GLY A 782 19.40 11.81 -41.21
CA GLY A 782 19.28 13.19 -41.70
C GLY A 782 18.13 14.01 -41.09
N HIS A 783 17.21 13.35 -40.38
CA HIS A 783 16.05 13.97 -39.73
C HIS A 783 16.19 14.07 -38.21
N VAL A 784 17.31 13.59 -37.65
CA VAL A 784 17.63 13.75 -36.23
C VAL A 784 18.05 15.20 -35.98
N GLN A 785 17.34 15.91 -35.09
CA GLN A 785 17.61 17.33 -34.84
C GLN A 785 18.91 17.55 -34.03
N PRO A 786 19.68 18.62 -34.31
CA PRO A 786 20.90 18.94 -33.57
C PRO A 786 20.61 19.35 -32.11
N GLY A 787 21.59 19.17 -31.22
CA GLY A 787 21.51 19.62 -29.81
C GLY A 787 21.24 21.12 -29.67
N ARG A 788 20.51 21.54 -28.61
CA ARG A 788 20.13 22.95 -28.40
C ARG A 788 20.29 23.39 -26.94
N THR A 789 20.47 24.69 -26.73
CA THR A 789 20.03 25.33 -25.48
C THR A 789 18.51 25.56 -25.52
N VAL A 790 17.86 25.73 -24.37
CA VAL A 790 16.43 26.10 -24.28
C VAL A 790 16.14 27.41 -25.06
N GLN A 791 17.15 28.24 -25.31
CA GLN A 791 17.09 29.47 -26.10
C GLN A 791 17.53 29.33 -27.57
N GLY A 792 17.80 28.11 -28.07
CA GLY A 792 18.04 27.85 -29.50
C GLY A 792 19.46 28.06 -30.03
N THR A 793 20.47 28.21 -29.18
CA THR A 793 21.89 28.30 -29.58
C THR A 793 22.60 26.94 -29.55
N ALA A 794 23.55 26.74 -30.47
CA ALA A 794 24.38 25.53 -30.57
C ALA A 794 25.34 25.40 -29.37
N ILE A 795 25.58 24.16 -28.94
CA ILE A 795 26.46 23.82 -27.80
C ILE A 795 27.90 23.63 -28.32
N PRO A 796 28.94 24.20 -27.68
CA PRO A 796 30.34 23.98 -28.09
C PRO A 796 30.82 22.53 -27.86
N GLU A 797 31.75 22.06 -28.72
CA GLU A 797 32.35 20.71 -28.65
C GLU A 797 33.22 20.51 -27.40
N ALA A 798 33.12 19.33 -26.77
CA ALA A 798 33.90 18.97 -25.59
C ALA A 798 35.28 18.41 -25.99
N GLY A 799 36.34 18.87 -25.31
CA GLY A 799 37.72 18.41 -25.50
C GLY A 799 38.12 17.20 -24.62
N ASP A 800 39.26 16.61 -24.99
CA ASP A 800 39.86 15.34 -24.56
C ASP A 800 40.02 15.12 -23.03
N SER A 801 39.84 13.86 -22.59
CA SER A 801 39.52 13.46 -21.20
C SER A 801 40.64 12.70 -20.48
N GLY A 802 40.93 13.08 -19.23
CA GLY A 802 41.80 12.35 -18.30
C GLY A 802 41.12 11.14 -17.61
N ALA A 803 41.74 10.62 -16.54
CA ALA A 803 41.26 9.47 -15.78
C ALA A 803 39.91 9.74 -15.07
N ARG A 804 39.07 8.71 -14.97
CA ARG A 804 37.69 8.77 -14.46
C ARG A 804 37.44 7.72 -13.37
N GLU A 805 36.48 7.99 -12.49
CA GLU A 805 36.04 7.13 -11.39
C GLU A 805 34.54 6.87 -11.47
N HIS A 806 34.12 5.61 -11.27
CA HIS A 806 32.73 5.23 -11.19
C HIS A 806 32.29 5.08 -9.73
N ARG A 807 31.17 5.71 -9.35
CA ARG A 807 30.62 5.68 -7.99
C ARG A 807 29.14 5.32 -8.05
N THR A 808 28.74 4.28 -7.33
CA THR A 808 27.32 3.93 -7.16
C THR A 808 26.85 4.33 -5.76
N HIS A 809 25.71 5.01 -5.68
CA HIS A 809 24.94 5.17 -4.47
C HIS A 809 23.64 4.38 -4.59
N THR A 810 23.38 3.47 -3.66
CA THR A 810 22.12 2.72 -3.58
C THR A 810 21.42 3.15 -2.30
N GLY A 811 20.26 3.78 -2.47
CA GLY A 811 19.37 4.11 -1.38
C GLY A 811 18.66 2.88 -0.81
N GLU A 812 18.03 3.06 0.34
CA GLU A 812 17.14 2.06 0.91
C GLU A 812 15.81 2.00 0.13
N ALA A 813 15.12 0.86 0.21
CA ALA A 813 13.90 0.62 -0.58
C ALA A 813 12.80 1.67 -0.30
N TRP A 814 12.69 2.12 0.94
CA TRP A 814 11.72 3.14 1.35
C TRP A 814 11.96 4.50 0.69
N GLN A 815 13.20 4.82 0.30
CA GLN A 815 13.53 6.12 -0.30
C GLN A 815 12.90 6.28 -1.68
N TRP A 816 12.88 5.19 -2.47
CA TRP A 816 12.21 5.18 -3.77
C TRP A 816 10.70 5.34 -3.62
N THR A 817 10.09 4.61 -2.68
CA THR A 817 8.65 4.71 -2.42
C THR A 817 8.24 6.13 -2.04
N ALA A 818 8.96 6.76 -1.10
CA ALA A 818 8.69 8.12 -0.67
C ALA A 818 8.86 9.14 -1.81
N LEU A 819 9.90 8.99 -2.62
CA LEU A 819 10.16 9.85 -3.77
C LEU A 819 9.08 9.68 -4.86
N ALA A 820 8.62 8.45 -5.11
CA ALA A 820 7.55 8.16 -6.06
C ALA A 820 6.23 8.78 -5.62
N THR A 821 5.89 8.66 -4.32
CA THR A 821 4.71 9.32 -3.74
C THR A 821 4.77 10.84 -3.91
N ARG A 822 5.92 11.46 -3.61
CA ARG A 822 6.11 12.91 -3.73
C ARG A 822 6.06 13.42 -5.17
N ALA A 823 6.61 12.65 -6.10
CA ALA A 823 6.52 12.96 -7.53
C ALA A 823 5.06 12.96 -8.00
N GLU A 824 4.29 11.95 -7.60
CA GLU A 824 2.87 11.84 -7.98
C GLU A 824 2.02 12.98 -7.39
N GLN A 825 2.27 13.37 -6.13
CA GLN A 825 1.61 14.52 -5.48
C GLN A 825 1.86 15.87 -6.19
N THR A 826 2.99 16.00 -6.88
CA THR A 826 3.39 17.24 -7.58
C THR A 826 3.10 17.18 -9.08
N GLY A 827 2.48 16.11 -9.58
CA GLY A 827 2.26 15.89 -11.01
C GLY A 827 3.55 15.69 -11.80
N ALA A 828 4.65 15.34 -11.13
CA ALA A 828 5.97 15.09 -11.70
C ALA A 828 6.24 13.57 -11.79
N THR A 829 7.25 13.19 -12.56
CA THR A 829 7.80 11.82 -12.50
C THR A 829 8.89 11.75 -11.42
N PRO A 830 9.14 10.57 -10.81
CA PRO A 830 10.26 10.38 -9.89
C PRO A 830 11.58 10.93 -10.44
N ALA A 831 11.83 10.72 -11.73
CA ALA A 831 12.99 11.24 -12.44
C ALA A 831 13.01 12.77 -12.53
N ALA A 832 11.89 13.41 -12.84
CA ALA A 832 11.80 14.86 -12.88
C ALA A 832 12.05 15.49 -11.49
N THR A 833 11.57 14.84 -10.43
CA THR A 833 11.82 15.27 -9.04
C THR A 833 13.30 15.16 -8.66
N VAL A 834 13.96 14.06 -9.06
CA VAL A 834 15.42 13.90 -8.88
C VAL A 834 16.20 14.92 -9.70
N LEU A 835 15.84 15.11 -10.97
CA LEU A 835 16.50 16.06 -11.88
C LEU A 835 16.40 17.50 -11.36
N ALA A 836 15.25 17.89 -10.78
CA ALA A 836 15.07 19.19 -10.18
C ALA A 836 16.00 19.42 -8.97
N ALA A 837 16.07 18.46 -8.03
CA ALA A 837 16.96 18.57 -6.87
C ALA A 837 18.45 18.57 -7.27
N VAL A 838 18.81 17.79 -8.28
CA VAL A 838 20.17 17.77 -8.84
C VAL A 838 20.49 19.09 -9.55
N ALA A 839 19.56 19.65 -10.33
CA ALA A 839 19.74 20.94 -11.01
C ALA A 839 19.96 22.09 -10.01
N GLU A 840 19.19 22.13 -8.93
CA GLU A 840 19.35 23.11 -7.85
C GLU A 840 20.72 22.98 -7.17
N THR A 841 21.14 21.74 -6.88
CA THR A 841 22.44 21.47 -6.24
C THR A 841 23.59 21.89 -7.17
N VAL A 842 23.49 21.61 -8.48
CA VAL A 842 24.51 21.97 -9.47
C VAL A 842 24.61 23.48 -9.66
N ALA A 843 23.48 24.20 -9.63
CA ALA A 843 23.46 25.66 -9.70
C ALA A 843 24.25 26.32 -8.55
N ALA A 844 24.36 25.64 -7.41
CA ALA A 844 25.14 26.11 -6.26
C ALA A 844 26.66 25.86 -6.36
N HIS A 845 27.14 25.15 -7.39
CA HIS A 845 28.57 24.87 -7.62
C HIS A 845 29.09 25.60 -8.87
N GLU A 846 30.08 26.48 -8.69
CA GLU A 846 30.72 27.19 -9.80
C GLU A 846 31.46 26.23 -10.75
N GLY A 847 31.38 26.46 -12.06
CA GLY A 847 32.12 25.70 -13.08
C GLY A 847 31.41 24.45 -13.63
N PHE A 848 30.21 24.12 -13.13
CA PHE A 848 29.42 22.99 -13.61
C PHE A 848 28.19 23.47 -14.42
N SER A 849 27.67 22.61 -15.30
CA SER A 849 26.49 22.89 -16.13
C SER A 849 25.76 21.59 -16.41
N LEU A 850 24.45 21.53 -16.13
CA LEU A 850 23.65 20.34 -16.34
C LEU A 850 23.15 20.21 -17.79
N PHE A 851 23.25 19.02 -18.36
CA PHE A 851 22.67 18.64 -19.65
C PHE A 851 21.82 17.39 -19.51
N ALA A 852 20.61 17.37 -20.08
CA ALA A 852 19.73 16.20 -20.15
C ALA A 852 19.70 15.59 -21.57
N ASN A 853 19.46 14.28 -21.68
CA ASN A 853 19.33 13.59 -22.96
C ASN A 853 17.85 13.34 -23.30
N GLU A 854 17.38 13.90 -24.42
CA GLU A 854 16.04 13.65 -24.96
C GLU A 854 16.09 12.43 -25.91
N LEU A 855 15.20 11.46 -25.71
CA LEU A 855 15.11 10.20 -26.49
C LEU A 855 13.96 10.23 -27.53
N GLY A 856 13.79 11.38 -28.19
CA GLY A 856 12.70 11.64 -29.12
C GLY A 856 12.97 11.10 -30.53
N ARG A 857 11.99 10.45 -31.15
CA ARG A 857 12.05 9.98 -32.54
C ARG A 857 11.38 10.99 -33.47
N PRO A 858 11.97 11.32 -34.64
CA PRO A 858 11.34 12.22 -35.60
C PRO A 858 10.06 11.57 -36.17
N PRO A 859 8.92 12.27 -36.22
CA PRO A 859 7.65 11.75 -36.73
C PRO A 859 7.61 11.78 -38.27
N VAL A 860 8.61 11.19 -38.92
CA VAL A 860 8.82 11.26 -40.38
C VAL A 860 8.36 10.00 -41.11
N HIS A 861 8.10 8.90 -40.37
CA HIS A 861 7.56 7.64 -40.88
C HIS A 861 6.91 6.82 -39.74
N PRO A 862 5.75 6.15 -39.95
CA PRO A 862 5.11 5.31 -38.92
C PRO A 862 6.02 4.20 -38.39
N GLY A 863 6.85 3.62 -39.26
CA GLY A 863 7.81 2.57 -38.92
C GLY A 863 9.04 3.03 -38.12
N VAL A 864 9.26 4.34 -37.91
CA VAL A 864 10.43 4.84 -37.14
C VAL A 864 10.42 4.32 -35.71
N SER A 865 9.25 4.05 -35.11
CA SER A 865 9.13 3.57 -33.72
C SER A 865 9.86 2.25 -33.45
N GLY A 866 9.94 1.36 -34.44
CA GLY A 866 10.59 0.05 -34.36
C GLY A 866 12.06 0.01 -34.78
N VAL A 867 12.65 1.15 -35.16
CA VAL A 867 14.04 1.21 -35.65
C VAL A 867 15.04 1.27 -34.47
N VAL A 868 16.09 0.47 -34.46
CA VAL A 868 17.19 0.61 -33.49
C VAL A 868 18.20 1.65 -34.00
N GLY A 869 18.59 2.60 -33.16
CA GLY A 869 19.53 3.67 -33.52
C GLY A 869 19.79 4.67 -32.39
N ASP A 870 20.69 5.62 -32.61
CA ASP A 870 20.91 6.76 -31.68
C ASP A 870 20.08 7.97 -32.13
N PHE A 871 18.87 8.09 -31.61
CA PHE A 871 18.01 9.26 -31.82
C PHE A 871 18.20 10.33 -30.74
N SER A 872 19.21 10.19 -29.88
CA SER A 872 19.35 11.05 -28.71
C SER A 872 19.76 12.47 -29.08
N ARG A 873 19.22 13.42 -28.32
CA ARG A 873 19.56 14.84 -28.39
C ARG A 873 19.99 15.35 -27.03
N ARG A 874 21.06 16.17 -26.97
CA ARG A 874 21.48 16.85 -25.74
C ARG A 874 20.81 18.22 -25.60
N THR A 875 20.24 18.47 -24.44
CA THR A 875 19.63 19.75 -24.06
C THR A 875 20.30 20.30 -22.80
N ARG A 876 20.83 21.52 -22.87
CA ARG A 876 21.40 22.20 -21.69
C ARG A 876 20.28 22.70 -20.78
N VAL A 877 20.33 22.31 -19.50
CA VAL A 877 19.41 22.76 -18.45
C VAL A 877 20.00 24.03 -17.84
N LEU A 878 19.30 25.16 -18.00
CA LEU A 878 19.66 26.44 -17.35
C LEU A 878 18.99 26.51 -15.98
N SER A 879 19.54 27.26 -15.02
CA SER A 879 18.83 27.66 -13.80
C SER A 879 18.81 29.19 -13.73
N GLU A 880 17.62 29.81 -13.71
CA GLU A 880 17.46 31.21 -13.30
C GLU A 880 16.93 31.24 -11.86
N GLY A 881 17.39 32.21 -11.05
CA GLY A 881 17.22 32.24 -9.59
C GLY A 881 15.78 32.14 -9.05
N ASP A 882 15.69 31.81 -7.75
CA ASP A 882 14.53 31.72 -6.82
C ASP A 882 13.19 31.14 -7.29
N VAL A 883 13.05 30.68 -8.52
CA VAL A 883 11.89 29.91 -8.99
C VAL A 883 12.38 28.83 -9.96
N PRO A 884 12.02 27.55 -9.79
CA PRO A 884 12.31 26.51 -10.77
C PRO A 884 11.40 26.66 -12.01
N VAL A 885 11.58 27.71 -12.80
CA VAL A 885 10.89 27.97 -14.09
C VAL A 885 11.32 26.96 -15.18
N VAL A 886 12.34 26.16 -14.90
CA VAL A 886 12.89 25.17 -15.84
C VAL A 886 12.09 23.88 -15.81
N VAL A 887 11.37 23.62 -14.71
CA VAL A 887 10.42 22.51 -14.60
C VAL A 887 9.19 22.78 -15.48
N THR A 888 8.70 24.02 -15.57
CA THR A 888 7.54 24.34 -16.42
C THR A 888 7.84 24.23 -17.93
N ASN A 889 9.04 24.59 -18.38
CA ASN A 889 9.40 24.57 -19.81
C ASN A 889 9.84 23.19 -20.33
N LEU A 890 10.49 22.36 -19.50
CA LEU A 890 10.73 20.94 -19.85
C LEU A 890 9.43 20.13 -19.81
N LEU A 891 8.45 20.52 -18.98
CA LEU A 891 7.11 19.92 -18.94
C LEU A 891 6.16 20.44 -20.05
N ALA A 892 6.44 21.58 -20.70
CA ALA A 892 5.55 22.23 -21.68
C ALA A 892 5.84 21.91 -23.17
N HIS A 893 6.78 21.01 -23.48
CA HIS A 893 6.98 20.48 -24.83
C HIS A 893 6.57 18.99 -24.92
N ARG A 894 5.29 18.75 -25.16
CA ARG A 894 4.72 17.51 -25.73
C ARG A 894 4.53 17.75 -27.24
N PRO A 895 4.92 16.86 -28.18
CA PRO A 895 4.57 15.41 -28.23
C PRO A 895 5.79 14.49 -28.61
N VAL A 896 5.84 13.14 -28.64
CA VAL A 896 4.90 12.03 -28.91
C VAL A 896 5.35 10.72 -28.21
N ALA A 897 4.38 10.04 -27.60
CA ALA A 897 4.07 8.59 -27.46
C ALA A 897 5.16 7.50 -27.32
N SER A 898 5.05 6.66 -26.28
CA SER A 898 4.31 5.37 -26.25
C SER A 898 4.91 4.41 -25.22
N GLY A 899 4.06 3.66 -24.51
CA GLY A 899 4.39 2.38 -23.87
C GLY A 899 4.97 2.44 -22.45
N GLY A 900 4.22 1.94 -21.47
CA GLY A 900 4.69 1.77 -20.10
C GLY A 900 5.72 0.64 -19.96
N ALA A 901 6.87 0.98 -19.37
CA ALA A 901 7.70 0.19 -18.47
C ALA A 901 8.74 1.17 -17.89
N PHE A 902 8.95 1.17 -16.58
CA PHE A 902 9.88 2.09 -15.93
C PHE A 902 11.33 1.72 -16.27
N ALA A 903 11.97 2.51 -17.13
CA ALA A 903 13.43 2.65 -17.21
C ALA A 903 13.72 4.11 -17.57
N VAL A 904 13.97 4.94 -16.56
CA VAL A 904 14.34 6.35 -16.78
C VAL A 904 15.87 6.42 -16.88
N GLU A 905 16.44 6.29 -18.08
CA GLU A 905 17.86 6.59 -18.26
C GLU A 905 18.08 8.08 -18.56
N ASP A 906 17.92 8.93 -17.55
CA ASP A 906 18.23 10.35 -17.70
C ASP A 906 19.71 10.57 -17.39
N ARG A 907 20.56 10.48 -18.41
CA ARG A 907 22.01 10.73 -18.25
C ARG A 907 22.30 12.22 -18.24
N GLY A 908 22.41 12.78 -17.04
CA GLY A 908 22.86 14.15 -16.83
C GLY A 908 24.36 14.30 -17.12
N VAL A 909 24.82 15.24 -17.95
CA VAL A 909 26.25 15.59 -18.06
C VAL A 909 26.51 16.88 -17.25
N PHE A 910 27.54 16.96 -16.39
CA PHE A 910 27.89 18.15 -15.60
C PHE A 910 29.30 18.65 -15.88
N GLY A 911 29.49 19.84 -16.47
CA GLY A 911 30.83 20.45 -16.56
C GLY A 911 31.08 21.48 -17.66
N ALA A 912 32.16 22.25 -17.52
CA ALA A 912 32.81 23.03 -18.58
C ALA A 912 33.45 22.10 -19.65
N PRO A 913 33.72 22.56 -20.89
CA PRO A 913 34.36 21.74 -21.93
C PRO A 913 35.75 21.28 -21.46
N GLY A 914 35.81 20.10 -20.83
CA GLY A 914 37.02 19.52 -20.23
C GLY A 914 36.82 18.69 -18.95
N ALA A 915 35.67 18.76 -18.24
CA ALA A 915 35.42 17.99 -17.00
C ALA A 915 33.94 17.59 -16.83
N ALA A 916 33.48 16.58 -17.57
CA ALA A 916 32.09 16.13 -17.58
C ALA A 916 31.82 15.06 -16.50
N VAL A 917 30.84 15.24 -15.62
CA VAL A 917 30.27 14.22 -14.72
C VAL A 917 29.04 13.60 -15.36
N HIS A 918 28.80 12.29 -15.26
CA HIS A 918 27.53 11.67 -15.67
C HIS A 918 26.74 11.16 -14.46
N LEU A 919 25.43 11.35 -14.44
CA LEU A 919 24.51 10.75 -13.47
C LEU A 919 23.49 9.88 -14.19
N LEU A 920 23.33 8.64 -13.78
CA LEU A 920 22.22 7.76 -14.15
C LEU A 920 21.35 7.49 -12.92
N VAL A 921 20.04 7.69 -13.05
CA VAL A 921 19.06 7.41 -11.99
C VAL A 921 18.30 6.16 -12.39
N ARG A 922 18.28 5.12 -11.55
CA ARG A 922 17.50 3.91 -11.84
C ARG A 922 16.84 3.34 -10.59
N GLU A 923 15.77 2.60 -10.79
CA GLU A 923 15.24 1.70 -9.79
C GLU A 923 15.95 0.34 -9.92
N THR A 924 16.33 -0.27 -8.81
CA THR A 924 16.79 -1.67 -8.78
C THR A 924 16.26 -2.32 -7.51
N ASP A 925 15.47 -3.38 -7.65
CA ASP A 925 14.85 -4.10 -6.52
C ASP A 925 14.08 -3.18 -5.54
N GLY A 926 13.29 -2.23 -6.08
CA GLY A 926 12.55 -1.25 -5.27
C GLY A 926 13.41 -0.19 -4.60
N ARG A 927 14.71 -0.10 -4.93
CA ARG A 927 15.65 0.87 -4.37
C ARG A 927 16.03 1.92 -5.41
N LEU A 928 16.19 3.16 -4.95
CA LEU A 928 16.76 4.23 -5.77
C LEU A 928 18.26 4.01 -5.91
N ARG A 929 18.76 4.00 -7.15
CA ARG A 929 20.19 3.89 -7.44
C ARG A 929 20.64 5.06 -8.29
N LEU A 930 21.71 5.71 -7.85
CA LEU A 930 22.40 6.81 -8.54
C LEU A 930 23.79 6.30 -8.94
N ASP A 931 24.05 6.21 -10.23
CA ASP A 931 25.38 5.82 -10.74
C ASP A 931 26.06 7.04 -11.36
N TRP A 932 27.22 7.37 -10.79
CA TRP A 932 28.04 8.50 -11.17
C TRP A 932 29.26 8.05 -11.97
N ASP A 933 29.57 8.75 -13.04
CA ASP A 933 30.86 8.67 -13.74
C ASP A 933 31.54 10.05 -13.69
N LEU A 934 32.59 10.14 -12.89
CA LEU A 934 33.22 11.37 -12.45
C LEU A 934 34.64 11.48 -13.02
N PRO A 935 35.13 12.68 -13.40
CA PRO A 935 36.57 12.91 -13.49
C PRO A 935 37.24 12.61 -12.14
N ASP A 936 38.49 12.13 -12.14
CA ASP A 936 39.29 11.95 -10.92
C ASP A 936 39.72 13.31 -10.33
N ASP A 937 38.73 14.06 -9.84
CA ASP A 937 38.81 15.42 -9.32
C ASP A 937 38.01 15.54 -8.01
N PRO A 938 38.62 16.01 -6.91
CA PRO A 938 37.92 16.26 -5.65
C PRO A 938 36.66 17.13 -5.77
N ALA A 939 36.59 18.09 -6.69
CA ALA A 939 35.41 18.94 -6.85
C ALA A 939 34.22 18.15 -7.42
N ALA A 940 34.46 17.26 -8.39
CA ALA A 940 33.44 16.36 -8.94
C ALA A 940 32.90 15.38 -7.88
N ARG A 941 33.77 14.80 -7.04
CA ARG A 941 33.34 13.90 -5.95
C ARG A 941 32.46 14.61 -4.92
N ARG A 942 32.77 15.87 -4.61
CA ARG A 942 32.01 16.69 -3.67
C ARG A 942 30.63 17.04 -4.23
N LEU A 943 30.55 17.46 -5.50
CA LEU A 943 29.28 17.71 -6.18
C LEU A 943 28.38 16.46 -6.17
N ALA A 944 28.92 15.28 -6.50
CA ALA A 944 28.16 14.03 -6.46
C ALA A 944 27.61 13.72 -5.05
N ALA A 945 28.41 13.90 -4.01
CA ALA A 945 27.97 13.69 -2.63
C ALA A 945 26.87 14.69 -2.20
N ASP A 946 26.98 15.96 -2.60
CA ASP A 946 25.98 16.98 -2.29
C ASP A 946 24.65 16.68 -3.01
N CYS A 947 24.71 16.21 -4.26
CA CYS A 947 23.54 15.75 -5.01
C CYS A 947 22.89 14.50 -4.40
N GLU A 948 23.68 13.50 -3.99
CA GLU A 948 23.18 12.32 -3.26
C GLU A 948 22.45 12.74 -1.98
N ALA A 949 23.01 13.67 -1.22
CA ALA A 949 22.38 14.21 -0.01
C ALA A 949 21.08 14.98 -0.31
N ALA A 950 21.04 15.75 -1.40
CA ALA A 950 19.83 16.45 -1.84
C ALA A 950 18.72 15.47 -2.21
N VAL A 951 19.05 14.39 -2.93
CA VAL A 951 18.11 13.33 -3.29
C VAL A 951 17.63 12.54 -2.07
N ALA A 952 18.50 12.26 -1.10
CA ALA A 952 18.12 11.62 0.15
C ALA A 952 17.13 12.46 0.97
N ARG A 953 17.28 13.80 0.97
CA ARG A 953 16.35 14.72 1.64
C ARG A 953 14.95 14.71 1.04
N LEU A 954 14.80 14.43 -0.25
CA LEU A 954 13.48 14.30 -0.89
C LEU A 954 12.68 13.09 -0.39
N SER A 955 13.37 12.09 0.16
CA SER A 955 12.78 10.83 0.63
C SER A 955 12.28 10.94 2.08
N VAL A 956 12.77 11.89 2.85
CA VAL A 956 12.33 12.13 4.23
C VAL A 956 11.01 12.89 4.20
N SER A 957 9.99 12.40 4.92
CA SER A 957 8.72 13.11 5.08
C SER A 957 9.00 14.55 5.51
N ALA A 958 8.36 15.53 4.85
CA ALA A 958 8.41 16.93 5.25
C ALA A 958 8.00 17.13 6.73
N GLN A 959 7.23 16.18 7.29
CA GLN A 959 6.84 16.15 8.70
C GLN A 959 8.02 16.05 9.68
N LEU A 960 9.18 15.49 9.29
CA LEU A 960 10.36 15.41 10.16
C LEU A 960 11.23 16.68 10.12
N VAL A 961 11.21 17.43 9.01
CA VAL A 961 12.10 18.60 8.83
C VAL A 961 11.49 19.85 9.47
N GLU A 962 10.17 20.01 9.47
CA GLU A 962 9.50 21.22 9.98
C GLU A 962 9.13 21.17 11.48
N THR A 963 9.11 19.99 12.11
CA THR A 963 8.83 19.90 13.56
C THR A 963 10.04 20.17 14.45
N GLY A 964 11.23 20.37 13.88
CA GLY A 964 12.47 20.55 14.65
C GLY A 964 12.71 19.43 15.67
N ARG A 965 12.33 18.19 15.33
CA ARG A 965 12.51 16.98 16.14
C ARG A 965 13.34 15.95 15.40
#